data_AF-A0A7W4ZB90-F1
#
_entry.id   AF-A0A7W4ZB90-F1
#
_cell.length_a   1.000
_cell.length_b   1.000
_cell.length_c   1.000
_cell.angle_alpha   90.00
_cell.angle_beta   90.00
_cell.angle_gamma   90.00
#
_symmetry.space_group_name_H-M   'P 1'
#
loop_
_entity.id
_entity.type
_entity.pdbx_description
1 polymer ?
#
loop_
_entity_poly.entity_id
_entity_poly.type
_entity_poly.pdbx_seq_one_letter_code
_entity_poly.pdbx_strand_id
1 'polypeptide(L)'
;MKNAILMFFSQYRFFWRLQMLSQKFIFWIGAQKFRSRYFVGDKKDSLIGLRNLFQITQVQLVLALIFAIFLQVLNPVVIGFYKFTFFKIPNDSDYVTFLVTISGIGGVFIGLYYAAISTIAGSIYAKVPNNIRDLLAQERVGNVYMHFLSFVTYLGISLVSFRVLGFERIQLAIPVMLLAAGVGIIAFVKLGQRVFYLFDPTALSQHLFGQLSRFIKMVMAGSHRWNDAAFQRHANKLASSSLDTLETLADITKNEVHLHGAPFIALSENLIKFLLFYEKSKNQIPSNSQWYEQKYIHRDWYRTDDSRVSIAHQTGTTLQPDITNDKEWVEARVLGIIKQCLEINLKGERYNEVLELASYIDAYLKLLARSGKTSRAFEIIGELGESVLHIISPVSENEIVSNEVLEKLAIIERFASMPITIALACREHIEALDSRVVEKSLSKMIWRNDTDIYKHNFPSYCLPRLEWFKTRLDFEVSTEGRKITPIWYQKELLLQIETDIFVENTRTLINQGTSLYKLWISKTTGAKHPWLVGAVMSREWEFWHKVEDQMEIWPYKWSNLSDEKKIEGLPWSDFEPEKLEKDSKERQSELLRLMSAQNLMLAFLTRPEGFPDYAGQFLHTSGEVSFEALLNNDKDLLNNVFTMYLYGCIMRFDSLRPKSASMDWRAQQEFKIAAAPLLDLMELSGYAKIMSDYHNDDQIWQIVVDSWNKYFAERGEESPLPLLAGSIAFTKGAFELPHRGVLRTNWKMRISHRLADVSRNEVLSTHFIGYQTEIDHESALIRVFAREPHGSFHDGIDIFITFYLRTKQGADQLDFGQKRRDLQDSLDREERKTAKAEDEEDLE
;
A
#
# COMPACT_ATOMS: atom_id res chain seq x y z
N MET A 1 -7.33 11.42 56.19
CA MET A 1 -7.55 10.32 57.17
C MET A 1 -7.21 8.92 56.64
N LYS A 2 -7.65 8.48 55.44
CA LYS A 2 -7.34 7.13 54.92
C LYS A 2 -5.84 6.82 54.78
N ASN A 3 -5.01 7.79 54.35
CA ASN A 3 -3.58 7.54 54.09
C ASN A 3 -2.72 7.39 55.37
N ALA A 4 -3.08 8.07 56.46
CA ALA A 4 -2.34 7.99 57.72
C ALA A 4 -2.53 6.63 58.43
N ILE A 5 -3.75 6.09 58.38
CA ILE A 5 -4.08 4.76 58.89
C ILE A 5 -3.35 3.68 58.09
N LEU A 6 -3.30 3.82 56.76
CA LEU A 6 -2.60 2.90 55.86
C LEU A 6 -1.09 2.88 56.11
N MET A 7 -0.47 4.05 56.35
CA MET A 7 0.95 4.14 56.72
C MET A 7 1.23 3.49 58.07
N PHE A 8 0.37 3.67 59.08
CA PHE A 8 0.54 3.02 60.39
C PHE A 8 0.47 1.49 60.29
N PHE A 9 -0.50 0.95 59.54
CA PHE A 9 -0.63 -0.50 59.35
C PHE A 9 0.46 -1.10 58.44
N SER A 10 1.04 -0.32 57.52
CA SER A 10 2.12 -0.78 56.64
C SER A 10 3.41 -1.21 57.36
N GLN A 11 3.57 -0.82 58.63
CA GLN A 11 4.73 -1.19 59.44
C GLN A 11 4.66 -2.65 59.95
N TYR A 12 3.49 -3.29 59.93
CA TYR A 12 3.30 -4.65 60.46
C TYR A 12 3.32 -5.72 59.36
N ARG A 13 4.10 -6.80 59.57
CA ARG A 13 4.17 -7.96 58.63
C ARG A 13 2.80 -8.61 58.36
N PHE A 14 1.89 -8.57 59.33
CA PHE A 14 0.54 -9.12 59.20
C PHE A 14 -0.31 -8.38 58.16
N PHE A 15 -0.17 -7.05 58.07
CA PHE A 15 -0.87 -6.23 57.08
C PHE A 15 -0.49 -6.64 55.65
N TRP A 16 0.81 -6.82 55.36
CA TRP A 16 1.28 -7.27 54.05
C TRP A 16 0.83 -8.70 53.71
N ARG A 17 0.77 -9.62 54.69
CA ARG A 17 0.19 -10.96 54.49
C ARG A 17 -1.30 -10.91 54.16
N LEU A 18 -2.06 -10.08 54.88
CA LEU A 18 -3.51 -9.93 54.68
C LEU A 18 -3.81 -9.23 53.35
N GLN A 19 -2.99 -8.24 52.96
CA GLN A 19 -3.09 -7.58 51.66
C GLN A 19 -2.72 -8.53 50.51
N MET A 20 -1.70 -9.38 50.68
CA MET A 20 -1.38 -10.43 49.71
C MET A 20 -2.51 -11.45 49.56
N LEU A 21 -3.12 -11.89 50.67
CA LEU A 21 -4.27 -12.81 50.65
C LEU A 21 -5.50 -12.15 49.99
N SER A 22 -5.76 -10.88 50.31
CA SER A 22 -6.83 -10.09 49.70
C SER A 22 -6.62 -9.93 48.19
N GLN A 23 -5.41 -9.57 47.74
CA GLN A 23 -5.09 -9.47 46.31
C GLN A 23 -5.19 -10.82 45.61
N LYS A 24 -4.72 -11.92 46.23
CA LYS A 24 -4.91 -13.28 45.69
C LYS A 24 -6.38 -13.65 45.56
N PHE A 25 -7.21 -13.29 46.53
CA PHE A 25 -8.65 -13.57 46.51
C PHE A 25 -9.38 -12.72 45.45
N ILE A 26 -9.06 -11.42 45.35
CA ILE A 26 -9.56 -10.52 44.30
C ILE A 26 -9.11 -10.99 42.91
N PHE A 27 -7.87 -11.45 42.78
CA PHE A 27 -7.37 -12.07 41.55
C PHE A 27 -8.13 -13.35 41.24
N TRP A 28 -8.34 -14.23 42.22
CA TRP A 28 -9.07 -15.49 42.04
C TRP A 28 -10.52 -15.26 41.60
N ILE A 29 -11.25 -14.34 42.23
CA ILE A 29 -12.61 -13.94 41.82
C ILE A 29 -12.58 -13.35 40.39
N GLY A 30 -11.61 -12.48 40.11
CA GLY A 30 -11.43 -11.89 38.79
C GLY A 30 -11.13 -12.91 37.71
N ALA A 31 -10.25 -13.87 37.99
CA ALA A 31 -9.89 -14.97 37.11
C ALA A 31 -11.10 -15.88 36.87
N GLN A 32 -11.90 -16.18 37.89
CA GLN A 32 -13.14 -16.94 37.74
C GLN A 32 -14.18 -16.19 36.89
N LYS A 33 -14.35 -14.87 37.08
CA LYS A 33 -15.25 -14.04 36.27
C LYS A 33 -14.76 -13.89 34.83
N PHE A 34 -13.46 -13.73 34.63
CA PHE A 34 -12.81 -13.71 33.31
C PHE A 34 -12.98 -15.04 32.60
N ARG A 35 -12.72 -16.16 33.29
CA ARG A 35 -12.98 -17.51 32.79
C ARG A 35 -14.46 -17.71 32.46
N SER A 36 -15.38 -17.20 33.29
CA SER A 36 -16.80 -17.26 32.97
C SER A 36 -17.21 -16.38 31.79
N ARG A 37 -16.62 -15.20 31.59
CA ARG A 37 -16.99 -14.31 30.47
C ARG A 37 -16.35 -14.70 29.15
N TYR A 38 -15.12 -15.21 29.19
CA TYR A 38 -14.35 -15.55 27.99
C TYR A 38 -14.24 -17.06 27.73
N PHE A 39 -14.54 -17.96 28.67
CA PHE A 39 -14.52 -19.41 28.42
C PHE A 39 -15.89 -20.08 28.51
N VAL A 40 -16.99 -19.37 28.81
CA VAL A 40 -18.36 -19.96 28.70
C VAL A 40 -18.76 -20.26 27.24
N GLY A 41 -18.00 -19.76 26.25
CA GLY A 41 -18.12 -20.18 24.86
C GLY A 41 -17.23 -21.37 24.46
N ASP A 42 -16.22 -21.74 25.25
CA ASP A 42 -15.25 -22.75 24.85
C ASP A 42 -14.62 -23.45 26.07
N LYS A 43 -15.14 -24.64 26.37
CA LYS A 43 -14.60 -25.71 27.24
C LYS A 43 -14.11 -25.33 28.66
N LYS A 44 -14.97 -25.65 29.64
CA LYS A 44 -14.59 -25.95 31.03
C LYS A 44 -13.68 -27.20 31.05
N ASP A 45 -12.39 -27.05 31.38
CA ASP A 45 -11.56 -28.20 31.73
C ASP A 45 -10.61 -27.95 32.89
N SER A 46 -10.53 -28.94 33.79
CA SER A 46 -9.27 -29.58 34.20
C SER A 46 -9.40 -30.35 35.53
N LEU A 47 -10.30 -31.35 35.64
CA LEU A 47 -10.23 -32.44 36.66
C LEU A 47 -11.28 -33.57 36.45
N ILE A 48 -11.78 -33.77 35.23
CA ILE A 48 -13.01 -34.55 34.97
C ILE A 48 -12.87 -35.40 33.68
N GLY A 49 -11.95 -36.37 33.64
CA GLY A 49 -11.82 -37.26 32.47
C GLY A 49 -13.03 -38.18 32.25
N LEU A 50 -13.63 -38.68 33.34
CA LEU A 50 -14.76 -39.63 33.29
C LEU A 50 -16.14 -38.97 33.31
N ARG A 51 -16.29 -37.85 34.03
CA ARG A 51 -17.55 -37.09 34.10
C ARG A 51 -17.77 -36.18 32.87
N ASN A 52 -16.74 -35.90 32.06
CA ASN A 52 -16.90 -35.19 30.78
C ASN A 52 -17.58 -36.04 29.71
N LEU A 53 -17.24 -37.33 29.61
CA LEU A 53 -17.97 -38.26 28.72
C LEU A 53 -19.46 -38.33 29.08
N PHE A 54 -19.77 -38.34 30.38
CA PHE A 54 -21.13 -38.34 30.90
C PHE A 54 -21.86 -37.00 30.69
N GLN A 55 -21.21 -35.84 30.83
CA GLN A 55 -21.85 -34.53 30.63
C GLN A 55 -22.04 -34.14 29.16
N ILE A 56 -21.12 -34.52 28.27
CA ILE A 56 -21.18 -34.17 26.84
C ILE A 56 -22.32 -34.94 26.14
N THR A 57 -22.52 -36.21 26.50
CA THR A 57 -23.63 -37.03 25.97
C THR A 57 -24.97 -36.70 26.62
N GLN A 58 -25.01 -36.32 27.91
CA GLN A 58 -26.27 -36.07 28.62
C GLN A 58 -27.13 -34.96 28.03
N VAL A 59 -26.56 -33.86 27.51
CA VAL A 59 -27.39 -32.72 27.06
C VAL A 59 -28.31 -33.13 25.91
N GLN A 60 -27.81 -33.86 24.92
CA GLN A 60 -28.61 -34.29 23.78
C GLN A 60 -29.60 -35.38 24.15
N LEU A 61 -29.18 -36.34 25.00
CA LEU A 61 -30.04 -37.42 25.47
C LEU A 61 -31.20 -36.87 26.33
N VAL A 62 -30.90 -35.93 27.23
CA VAL A 62 -31.89 -35.26 28.08
C VAL A 62 -32.80 -34.36 27.25
N LEU A 63 -32.25 -33.57 26.31
CA LEU A 63 -33.07 -32.76 25.40
C LEU A 63 -34.01 -33.63 24.56
N ALA A 64 -33.53 -34.74 24.01
CA ALA A 64 -34.35 -35.66 23.23
C ALA A 64 -35.44 -36.31 24.09
N LEU A 65 -35.13 -36.70 25.32
CA LEU A 65 -36.13 -37.24 26.25
C LEU A 65 -37.18 -36.19 26.65
N ILE A 66 -36.75 -34.98 27.03
CA ILE A 66 -37.66 -33.86 27.34
C ILE A 66 -38.53 -33.53 26.14
N PHE A 67 -37.95 -33.49 24.94
CA PHE A 67 -38.67 -33.21 23.72
C PHE A 67 -39.67 -34.33 23.39
N ALA A 68 -39.31 -35.61 23.59
CA ALA A 68 -40.24 -36.72 23.46
C ALA A 68 -41.40 -36.64 24.47
N ILE A 69 -41.12 -36.29 25.73
CA ILE A 69 -42.15 -36.07 26.77
C ILE A 69 -43.05 -34.90 26.36
N PHE A 70 -42.47 -33.80 25.87
CA PHE A 70 -43.22 -32.64 25.38
C PHE A 70 -44.14 -33.02 24.22
N LEU A 71 -43.64 -33.79 23.25
CA LEU A 71 -44.45 -34.31 22.14
C LEU A 71 -45.60 -35.20 22.63
N GLN A 72 -45.37 -36.02 23.67
CA GLN A 72 -46.41 -36.85 24.29
C GLN A 72 -47.50 -36.01 24.97
N VAL A 73 -47.11 -34.95 25.70
CA VAL A 73 -48.05 -34.03 26.37
C VAL A 73 -48.86 -33.21 25.37
N LEU A 74 -48.26 -32.83 24.25
CA LEU A 74 -48.90 -32.03 23.20
C LEU A 74 -49.80 -32.87 22.29
N ASN A 75 -49.60 -34.19 22.26
CA ASN A 75 -50.35 -35.15 21.45
C ASN A 75 -51.89 -35.03 21.56
N PRO A 76 -52.52 -35.01 22.77
CA PRO A 76 -53.99 -34.91 22.89
C PRO A 76 -54.59 -33.64 22.27
N VAL A 77 -53.88 -32.51 22.28
CA VAL A 77 -54.31 -31.25 21.65
C VAL A 77 -54.27 -31.36 20.13
N VAL A 78 -53.26 -32.06 19.60
CA VAL A 78 -53.01 -32.21 18.16
C VAL A 78 -53.90 -33.26 17.52
N ILE A 79 -54.32 -34.29 18.26
CA ILE A 79 -55.27 -35.32 17.79
C ILE A 79 -56.59 -34.68 17.33
N GLY A 80 -57.04 -33.60 17.96
CA GLY A 80 -58.23 -32.85 17.55
C GLY A 80 -58.08 -32.17 16.18
N PHE A 81 -56.89 -31.66 15.88
CA PHE A 81 -56.57 -30.99 14.60
C PHE A 81 -56.33 -32.01 13.47
N TYR A 82 -55.71 -33.14 13.76
CA TYR A 82 -55.47 -34.23 12.79
C TYR A 82 -56.73 -35.02 12.41
N LYS A 83 -57.79 -35.00 13.24
CA LYS A 83 -59.10 -35.55 12.83
C LYS A 83 -59.82 -34.68 11.79
N PHE A 84 -59.48 -33.39 11.70
CA PHE A 84 -60.06 -32.45 10.73
C PHE A 84 -59.33 -32.46 9.38
N THR A 85 -58.09 -32.97 9.34
CA THR A 85 -57.25 -33.08 8.14
C THR A 85 -57.11 -34.55 7.75
N PHE A 86 -57.36 -34.91 6.49
CA PHE A 86 -57.51 -36.30 5.98
C PHE A 86 -56.26 -37.22 6.03
N PHE A 87 -55.32 -37.05 6.97
CA PHE A 87 -54.16 -37.93 7.13
C PHE A 87 -54.52 -39.22 7.90
N LYS A 88 -54.52 -40.37 7.20
CA LYS A 88 -54.69 -41.69 7.83
C LYS A 88 -53.45 -42.07 8.66
N ILE A 89 -53.70 -42.51 9.89
CA ILE A 89 -52.68 -42.94 10.85
C ILE A 89 -52.12 -44.31 10.40
N PRO A 90 -50.79 -44.49 10.29
CA PRO A 90 -50.19 -45.79 10.00
C PRO A 90 -50.47 -46.84 11.08
N ASN A 91 -50.37 -48.12 10.70
CA ASN A 91 -50.44 -49.23 11.65
C ASN A 91 -49.25 -49.18 12.63
N ASP A 92 -49.40 -49.83 13.80
CA ASP A 92 -48.37 -49.82 14.84
C ASP A 92 -47.02 -50.38 14.36
N SER A 93 -47.08 -51.42 13.51
CA SER A 93 -45.90 -52.00 12.86
C SER A 93 -45.17 -50.95 12.02
N ASP A 94 -45.91 -50.18 11.24
CA ASP A 94 -45.36 -49.25 10.24
C ASP A 94 -44.79 -48.01 10.93
N TYR A 95 -45.44 -47.55 11.99
CA TYR A 95 -44.97 -46.43 12.82
C TYR A 95 -43.63 -46.76 13.53
N VAL A 96 -43.56 -47.93 14.19
CA VAL A 96 -42.32 -48.37 14.84
C VAL A 96 -41.23 -48.61 13.79
N THR A 97 -41.56 -49.25 12.67
CA THR A 97 -40.62 -49.49 11.57
C THR A 97 -40.06 -48.19 11.00
N PHE A 98 -40.90 -47.15 10.81
CA PHE A 98 -40.47 -45.84 10.33
C PHE A 98 -39.48 -45.17 11.30
N LEU A 99 -39.80 -45.14 12.60
CA LEU A 99 -38.92 -44.54 13.62
C LEU A 99 -37.59 -45.28 13.77
N VAL A 100 -37.64 -46.62 13.75
CA VAL A 100 -36.44 -47.47 13.78
C VAL A 100 -35.59 -47.25 12.53
N THR A 101 -36.21 -47.13 11.35
CA THR A 101 -35.51 -46.88 10.08
C THR A 101 -34.76 -45.54 10.12
N ILE A 102 -35.41 -44.46 10.57
CA ILE A 102 -34.75 -43.14 10.69
C ILE A 102 -33.62 -43.18 11.72
N SER A 103 -33.84 -43.86 12.84
CA SER A 103 -32.80 -44.02 13.87
C SER A 103 -31.61 -44.83 13.36
N GLY A 104 -31.86 -45.87 12.56
CA GLY A 104 -30.83 -46.66 11.88
C GLY A 104 -30.01 -45.85 10.89
N ILE A 105 -30.66 -45.04 10.05
CA ILE A 105 -29.98 -44.13 9.11
C ILE A 105 -29.04 -43.18 9.86
N GLY A 106 -29.49 -42.60 10.97
CA GLY A 106 -28.64 -41.71 11.75
C GLY A 106 -27.44 -42.41 12.39
N GLY A 107 -27.59 -43.66 12.84
CA GLY A 107 -26.45 -44.47 13.32
C GLY A 107 -25.42 -44.75 12.21
N VAL A 108 -25.87 -45.06 11.00
CA VAL A 108 -25.01 -45.27 9.83
C VAL A 108 -24.24 -43.99 9.47
N PHE A 109 -24.90 -42.83 9.46
CA PHE A 109 -24.26 -41.55 9.17
C PHE A 109 -23.20 -41.15 10.21
N ILE A 110 -23.43 -41.42 11.49
CA ILE A 110 -22.42 -41.25 12.56
C ILE A 110 -21.19 -42.10 12.25
N GLY A 111 -21.39 -43.37 11.89
CA GLY A 111 -20.30 -44.29 11.55
C GLY A 111 -19.50 -43.84 10.32
N LEU A 112 -20.19 -43.47 9.23
CA LEU A 112 -19.56 -42.98 8.00
C LEU A 112 -18.74 -41.71 8.24
N TYR A 113 -19.24 -40.77 9.04
CA TYR A 113 -18.53 -39.54 9.35
C TYR A 113 -17.22 -39.80 10.11
N TYR A 114 -17.25 -40.62 11.17
CA TYR A 114 -16.03 -40.96 11.91
C TYR A 114 -15.04 -41.79 11.08
N ALA A 115 -15.53 -42.66 10.19
CA ALA A 115 -14.67 -43.36 9.25
C ALA A 115 -13.95 -42.39 8.30
N ALA A 116 -14.66 -41.39 7.75
CA ALA A 116 -14.07 -40.37 6.89
C ALA A 116 -13.04 -39.50 7.63
N ILE A 117 -13.37 -39.03 8.83
CA ILE A 117 -12.44 -38.25 9.66
C ILE A 117 -11.21 -39.06 10.06
N SER A 118 -11.37 -40.32 10.47
CA SER A 118 -10.25 -41.17 10.85
C SER A 118 -9.32 -41.43 9.67
N THR A 119 -9.89 -41.58 8.47
CA THR A 119 -9.11 -41.71 7.22
C THR A 119 -8.29 -40.45 6.93
N ILE A 120 -8.89 -39.26 7.07
CA ILE A 120 -8.19 -37.98 6.85
C ILE A 120 -7.12 -37.73 7.91
N ALA A 121 -7.45 -38.00 9.17
CA ALA A 121 -6.52 -37.90 10.29
C ALA A 121 -5.32 -38.83 10.08
N GLY A 122 -5.54 -40.04 9.55
CA GLY A 122 -4.51 -41.02 9.24
C GLY A 122 -3.70 -40.72 7.97
N SER A 123 -4.28 -40.08 6.96
CA SER A 123 -3.60 -39.84 5.68
C SER A 123 -2.77 -38.55 5.66
N ILE A 124 -3.35 -37.43 6.12
CA ILE A 124 -2.73 -36.09 6.02
C ILE A 124 -2.16 -35.64 7.36
N TYR A 125 -2.94 -35.79 8.43
CA TYR A 125 -2.58 -35.23 9.74
C TYR A 125 -1.66 -36.13 10.57
N ALA A 126 -1.42 -37.37 10.13
CA ALA A 126 -0.54 -38.32 10.83
C ALA A 126 0.93 -37.91 10.87
N LYS A 127 1.36 -37.02 9.95
CA LYS A 127 2.73 -36.45 9.91
C LYS A 127 2.81 -35.06 10.54
N VAL A 128 1.67 -34.46 10.83
CA VAL A 128 1.54 -33.09 11.32
C VAL A 128 1.62 -33.06 12.86
N PRO A 129 2.19 -32.02 13.50
CA PRO A 129 2.29 -31.94 14.95
C PRO A 129 0.92 -31.86 15.65
N ASN A 130 0.89 -32.17 16.95
CA ASN A 130 -0.35 -32.33 17.71
C ASN A 130 -1.22 -31.05 17.75
N ASN A 131 -0.59 -29.85 17.73
CA ASN A 131 -1.31 -28.57 17.73
C ASN A 131 -2.28 -28.42 16.54
N ILE A 132 -1.93 -28.93 15.36
CA ILE A 132 -2.80 -28.87 14.18
C ILE A 132 -3.77 -30.05 14.15
N ARG A 133 -3.40 -31.22 14.69
CA ARG A 133 -4.37 -32.32 14.90
C ARG A 133 -5.50 -31.90 15.83
N ASP A 134 -5.19 -31.11 16.85
CA ASP A 134 -6.17 -30.57 17.78
C ASP A 134 -7.16 -29.61 17.09
N LEU A 135 -6.75 -28.92 16.01
CA LEU A 135 -7.65 -28.08 15.21
C LEU A 135 -8.72 -28.90 14.49
N LEU A 136 -8.35 -30.10 13.99
CA LEU A 136 -9.31 -31.03 13.38
C LEU A 136 -10.33 -31.54 14.41
N ALA A 137 -9.89 -31.80 15.65
CA ALA A 137 -10.79 -32.17 16.75
C ALA A 137 -11.68 -31.01 17.25
N GLN A 138 -11.32 -29.77 16.95
CA GLN A 138 -12.05 -28.56 17.32
C GLN A 138 -12.97 -28.05 16.20
N GLU A 139 -13.16 -28.80 15.11
CA GLU A 139 -14.00 -28.39 14.01
C GLU A 139 -15.47 -28.21 14.43
N ARG A 140 -15.91 -26.95 14.52
CA ARG A 140 -17.20 -26.58 15.13
C ARG A 140 -18.42 -27.14 14.39
N VAL A 141 -18.37 -27.21 13.06
CA VAL A 141 -19.54 -27.58 12.23
C VAL A 141 -19.77 -29.08 12.22
N GLY A 142 -18.69 -29.86 12.09
CA GLY A 142 -18.71 -31.30 12.29
C GLY A 142 -19.31 -31.68 13.64
N ASN A 143 -18.85 -31.01 14.70
CA ASN A 143 -19.35 -31.27 16.04
C ASN A 143 -20.86 -30.96 16.18
N VAL A 144 -21.34 -29.81 15.66
CA VAL A 144 -22.77 -29.46 15.68
C VAL A 144 -23.63 -30.48 14.92
N TYR A 145 -23.17 -30.94 13.75
CA TYR A 145 -23.87 -31.97 12.99
C TYR A 145 -23.99 -33.28 13.76
N MET A 146 -22.89 -33.71 14.39
CA MET A 146 -22.90 -34.92 15.23
C MET A 146 -23.85 -34.78 16.42
N HIS A 147 -23.90 -33.61 17.04
CA HIS A 147 -24.85 -33.33 18.12
C HIS A 147 -26.32 -33.43 17.65
N PHE A 148 -26.62 -32.90 16.46
CA PHE A 148 -27.96 -32.99 15.87
C PHE A 148 -28.34 -34.43 15.55
N LEU A 149 -27.43 -35.19 14.94
CA LEU A 149 -27.70 -36.56 14.50
C LEU A 149 -27.87 -37.52 15.70
N SER A 150 -27.02 -37.38 16.72
CA SER A 150 -27.17 -38.09 17.99
C SER A 150 -28.48 -37.74 18.72
N PHE A 151 -28.95 -36.49 18.63
CA PHE A 151 -30.27 -36.10 19.13
C PHE A 151 -31.41 -36.80 18.35
N VAL A 152 -31.39 -36.77 17.01
CA VAL A 152 -32.47 -37.36 16.18
C VAL A 152 -32.54 -38.88 16.34
N THR A 153 -31.38 -39.55 16.37
CA THR A 153 -31.31 -41.01 16.58
C THR A 153 -31.85 -41.42 17.94
N TYR A 154 -31.44 -40.72 19.00
CA TYR A 154 -31.92 -41.03 20.35
C TYR A 154 -33.39 -40.62 20.57
N LEU A 155 -33.86 -39.55 19.92
CA LEU A 155 -35.26 -39.17 19.89
C LEU A 155 -36.12 -40.30 19.30
N GLY A 156 -35.70 -40.87 18.16
CA GLY A 156 -36.40 -41.99 17.53
C GLY A 156 -36.45 -43.23 18.43
N ILE A 157 -35.34 -43.58 19.09
CA ILE A 157 -35.29 -44.67 20.09
C ILE A 157 -36.22 -44.38 21.26
N SER A 158 -36.21 -43.16 21.80
CA SER A 158 -37.06 -42.76 22.93
C SER A 158 -38.55 -42.85 22.60
N LEU A 159 -38.94 -42.43 21.39
CA LEU A 159 -40.31 -42.53 20.90
C LEU A 159 -40.76 -44.00 20.72
N VAL A 160 -39.86 -44.88 20.27
CA VAL A 160 -40.11 -46.33 20.22
C VAL A 160 -40.25 -46.90 21.63
N SER A 161 -39.40 -46.49 22.58
CA SER A 161 -39.48 -46.92 23.98
C SER A 161 -40.80 -46.51 24.64
N PHE A 162 -41.30 -45.30 24.39
CA PHE A 162 -42.63 -44.88 24.88
C PHE A 162 -43.75 -45.74 24.29
N ARG A 163 -43.62 -46.19 23.04
CA ARG A 163 -44.61 -47.12 22.48
C ARG A 163 -44.57 -48.49 23.16
N VAL A 164 -43.38 -49.03 23.42
CA VAL A 164 -43.19 -50.31 24.14
C VAL A 164 -43.73 -50.24 25.57
N LEU A 165 -43.63 -49.08 26.22
CA LEU A 165 -44.18 -48.83 27.57
C LEU A 165 -45.70 -48.60 27.61
N GLY A 166 -46.40 -48.70 26.47
CA GLY A 166 -47.87 -48.66 26.40
C GLY A 166 -48.49 -47.28 26.20
N PHE A 167 -47.70 -46.24 25.91
CA PHE A 167 -48.24 -44.90 25.63
C PHE A 167 -48.91 -44.79 24.25
N GLU A 168 -49.84 -43.84 24.11
CA GLU A 168 -50.56 -43.56 22.86
C GLU A 168 -49.63 -43.05 21.75
N ARG A 169 -50.01 -43.31 20.49
CA ARG A 169 -49.25 -42.91 19.29
C ARG A 169 -49.11 -41.39 19.20
N ILE A 170 -47.88 -40.89 19.16
CA ILE A 170 -47.58 -39.47 18.95
C ILE A 170 -47.70 -39.15 17.45
N GLN A 171 -48.78 -38.48 17.05
CA GLN A 171 -49.05 -38.19 15.63
C GLN A 171 -48.08 -37.15 15.07
N LEU A 172 -47.67 -36.18 15.90
CA LEU A 172 -46.71 -35.14 15.53
C LEU A 172 -45.28 -35.68 15.32
N ALA A 173 -44.97 -36.90 15.81
CA ALA A 173 -43.64 -37.48 15.66
C ALA A 173 -43.29 -37.79 14.20
N ILE A 174 -44.27 -38.20 13.38
CA ILE A 174 -44.04 -38.55 11.96
C ILE A 174 -43.52 -37.33 11.17
N PRO A 175 -44.22 -36.18 11.10
CA PRO A 175 -43.72 -35.02 10.35
C PRO A 175 -42.44 -34.42 10.96
N VAL A 176 -42.29 -34.44 12.29
CA VAL A 176 -41.09 -33.95 12.96
C VAL A 176 -39.87 -34.81 12.62
N MET A 177 -40.00 -36.14 12.68
CA MET A 177 -38.92 -37.07 12.33
C MET A 177 -38.61 -37.04 10.84
N LEU A 178 -39.63 -36.87 9.97
CA LEU A 178 -39.43 -36.72 8.53
C LEU A 178 -38.64 -35.44 8.20
N LEU A 179 -39.02 -34.30 8.80
CA LEU A 179 -38.29 -33.04 8.63
C LEU A 179 -36.86 -33.13 9.19
N ALA A 180 -36.70 -33.70 10.38
CA ALA A 180 -35.39 -33.88 11.00
C ALA A 180 -34.48 -34.81 10.17
N ALA A 181 -35.03 -35.89 9.63
CA ALA A 181 -34.31 -36.79 8.72
C ALA A 181 -33.93 -36.09 7.40
N GLY A 182 -34.85 -35.31 6.82
CA GLY A 182 -34.58 -34.52 5.62
C GLY A 182 -33.44 -33.51 5.83
N VAL A 183 -33.47 -32.77 6.94
CA VAL A 183 -32.37 -31.88 7.35
C VAL A 183 -31.08 -32.68 7.55
N GLY A 184 -31.14 -33.83 8.21
CA GLY A 184 -29.98 -34.70 8.46
C GLY A 184 -29.30 -35.20 7.18
N ILE A 185 -30.08 -35.61 6.17
CA ILE A 185 -29.57 -36.07 4.86
C ILE A 185 -28.95 -34.90 4.08
N ILE A 186 -29.64 -33.77 3.97
CA ILE A 186 -29.12 -32.59 3.25
C ILE A 186 -27.85 -32.07 3.92
N ALA A 187 -27.84 -32.01 5.26
CA ALA A 187 -26.68 -31.61 6.04
C ALA A 187 -25.52 -32.60 5.88
N PHE A 188 -25.78 -33.91 5.78
CA PHE A 188 -24.74 -34.91 5.51
C PHE A 188 -24.04 -34.65 4.17
N VAL A 189 -24.80 -34.37 3.11
CA VAL A 189 -24.23 -34.05 1.78
C VAL A 189 -23.36 -32.79 1.85
N LYS A 190 -23.85 -31.74 2.52
CA LYS A 190 -23.08 -30.49 2.72
C LYS A 190 -21.83 -30.71 3.57
N LEU A 191 -21.89 -31.58 4.57
CA LEU A 191 -20.75 -31.93 5.40
C LEU A 191 -19.74 -32.77 4.62
N GLY A 192 -20.19 -33.73 3.80
CA GLY A 192 -19.31 -34.49 2.90
C GLY A 192 -18.54 -33.59 1.93
N GLN A 193 -19.19 -32.56 1.37
CA GLN A 193 -18.50 -31.53 0.59
C GLN A 193 -17.45 -30.78 1.42
N ARG A 194 -17.76 -30.51 2.70
CA ARG A 194 -16.85 -29.80 3.61
C ARG A 194 -15.66 -30.63 4.05
N VAL A 195 -15.82 -31.95 4.15
CA VAL A 195 -14.74 -32.89 4.47
C VAL A 195 -13.61 -32.79 3.43
N PHE A 196 -13.91 -32.46 2.16
CA PHE A 196 -12.88 -32.16 1.16
C PHE A 196 -12.05 -30.91 1.50
N TYR A 197 -12.63 -29.88 2.13
CA TYR A 197 -11.86 -28.72 2.60
C TYR A 197 -10.94 -29.04 3.77
N LEU A 198 -11.20 -30.12 4.52
CA LEU A 198 -10.29 -30.57 5.59
C LEU A 198 -9.02 -31.23 5.06
N PHE A 199 -8.94 -31.54 3.76
CA PHE A 199 -7.68 -31.94 3.12
C PHE A 199 -6.69 -30.77 3.04
N ASP A 200 -7.19 -29.53 3.11
CA ASP A 200 -6.38 -28.32 3.19
C ASP A 200 -6.28 -27.86 4.65
N PRO A 201 -5.11 -28.01 5.31
CA PRO A 201 -4.92 -27.55 6.68
C PRO A 201 -5.17 -26.05 6.86
N THR A 202 -5.01 -25.24 5.80
CA THR A 202 -5.20 -23.79 5.89
C THR A 202 -6.64 -23.38 6.12
N ALA A 203 -7.61 -24.21 5.74
CA ALA A 203 -9.02 -23.97 6.03
C ALA A 203 -9.31 -23.89 7.54
N LEU A 204 -8.49 -24.54 8.37
CA LEU A 204 -8.61 -24.53 9.83
C LEU A 204 -8.06 -23.25 10.47
N SER A 205 -7.29 -22.44 9.73
CA SER A 205 -6.68 -21.19 10.24
C SER A 205 -7.70 -20.13 10.65
N GLN A 206 -8.91 -20.13 10.08
CA GLN A 206 -9.98 -19.18 10.41
C GLN A 206 -10.31 -19.16 11.91
N HIS A 207 -10.24 -20.32 12.56
CA HIS A 207 -10.45 -20.43 14.00
C HIS A 207 -9.35 -19.69 14.79
N LEU A 208 -8.09 -19.82 14.37
CA LEU A 208 -6.93 -19.15 14.98
C LEU A 208 -7.05 -17.63 14.87
N PHE A 209 -7.45 -17.10 13.71
CA PHE A 209 -7.70 -15.66 13.56
C PHE A 209 -8.84 -15.16 14.45
N GLY A 210 -9.90 -15.96 14.61
CA GLY A 210 -10.97 -15.71 15.56
C GLY A 210 -10.46 -15.61 17.01
N GLN A 211 -9.57 -16.51 17.41
CA GLN A 211 -8.93 -16.49 18.74
C GLN A 211 -8.01 -15.28 18.92
N LEU A 212 -7.14 -15.00 17.95
CA LEU A 212 -6.24 -13.84 17.99
C LEU A 212 -7.00 -12.52 18.11
N SER A 213 -8.04 -12.31 17.31
CA SER A 213 -8.88 -11.10 17.40
C SER A 213 -9.54 -10.95 18.78
N ARG A 214 -9.87 -12.08 19.42
CA ARG A 214 -10.42 -12.11 20.78
C ARG A 214 -9.37 -11.76 21.83
N PHE A 215 -8.15 -12.24 21.69
CA PHE A 215 -7.06 -11.95 22.62
C PHE A 215 -6.67 -10.46 22.55
N ILE A 216 -6.63 -9.87 21.36
CA ILE A 216 -6.47 -8.41 21.20
C ILE A 216 -7.59 -7.67 21.93
N LYS A 217 -8.85 -8.06 21.70
CA LYS A 217 -10.02 -7.48 22.37
C LYS A 217 -9.92 -7.53 23.90
N MET A 218 -9.24 -8.51 24.50
CA MET A 218 -9.06 -8.56 25.96
C MET A 218 -8.17 -7.43 26.50
N VAL A 219 -7.20 -6.99 25.71
CA VAL A 219 -6.20 -5.99 26.11
C VAL A 219 -6.63 -4.56 25.75
N MET A 220 -7.55 -4.39 24.79
CA MET A 220 -8.07 -3.09 24.42
C MET A 220 -8.78 -2.37 25.59
N ALA A 221 -8.62 -1.05 25.62
CA ALA A 221 -9.22 -0.19 26.62
C ALA A 221 -10.76 -0.37 26.69
N GLY A 222 -11.28 -0.58 27.90
CA GLY A 222 -12.71 -0.80 28.15
C GLY A 222 -13.13 -2.26 28.34
N SER A 223 -12.25 -3.22 28.06
CA SER A 223 -12.47 -4.64 28.32
C SER A 223 -12.35 -5.02 29.80
N HIS A 224 -12.69 -6.25 30.19
CA HIS A 224 -12.59 -6.64 31.60
C HIS A 224 -11.13 -6.79 32.04
N ARG A 225 -10.68 -5.98 33.01
CA ARG A 225 -9.29 -6.00 33.55
C ARG A 225 -8.21 -5.82 32.47
N TRP A 226 -8.50 -5.04 31.44
CA TRP A 226 -7.57 -4.74 30.35
C TRP A 226 -6.25 -4.10 30.82
N ASN A 227 -6.28 -3.32 31.91
CA ASN A 227 -5.12 -2.65 32.50
C ASN A 227 -4.37 -3.49 33.56
N ASP A 228 -4.70 -4.78 33.72
CA ASP A 228 -4.01 -5.67 34.67
C ASP A 228 -2.89 -6.45 33.96
N ALA A 229 -1.66 -6.25 34.42
CA ALA A 229 -0.44 -6.85 33.85
C ALA A 229 -0.51 -8.39 33.74
N ALA A 230 -1.16 -9.06 34.70
CA ALA A 230 -1.27 -10.52 34.68
C ALA A 230 -2.19 -11.01 33.53
N PHE A 231 -3.28 -10.29 33.26
CA PHE A 231 -4.21 -10.62 32.17
C PHE A 231 -3.60 -10.28 30.80
N GLN A 232 -2.88 -9.17 30.71
CA GLN A 232 -2.13 -8.79 29.51
C GLN A 232 -1.09 -9.84 29.13
N ARG A 233 -0.25 -10.28 30.09
CA ARG A 233 0.75 -11.33 29.87
C ARG A 233 0.14 -12.66 29.49
N HIS A 234 -0.99 -13.03 30.10
CA HIS A 234 -1.72 -14.22 29.73
C HIS A 234 -2.27 -14.14 28.29
N ALA A 235 -2.80 -12.99 27.88
CA ALA A 235 -3.25 -12.76 26.50
C ALA A 235 -2.08 -12.84 25.50
N ASN A 236 -0.92 -12.24 25.82
CA ASN A 236 0.30 -12.37 25.01
C ASN A 236 0.71 -13.84 24.84
N LYS A 237 0.76 -14.62 25.93
CA LYS A 237 1.11 -16.05 25.87
C LYS A 237 0.16 -16.87 24.99
N LEU A 238 -1.15 -16.62 25.09
CA LEU A 238 -2.14 -17.28 24.25
C LEU A 238 -1.99 -16.88 22.77
N ALA A 239 -1.79 -15.59 22.50
CA ALA A 239 -1.58 -15.09 21.14
C ALA A 239 -0.28 -15.63 20.52
N SER A 240 0.81 -15.67 21.28
CA SER A 240 2.07 -16.29 20.85
C SER A 240 1.86 -17.75 20.46
N SER A 241 1.16 -18.54 21.28
CA SER A 241 0.89 -19.95 20.96
C SER A 241 0.02 -20.12 19.69
N SER A 242 -0.94 -19.23 19.46
CA SER A 242 -1.71 -19.23 18.21
C SER A 242 -0.86 -18.83 17.00
N LEU A 243 0.07 -17.87 17.15
CA LEU A 243 1.02 -17.50 16.09
C LEU A 243 2.02 -18.63 15.81
N ASP A 244 2.54 -19.32 16.84
CA ASP A 244 3.39 -20.51 16.68
C ASP A 244 2.67 -21.60 15.84
N THR A 245 1.36 -21.74 16.05
CA THR A 245 0.54 -22.70 15.30
C THR A 245 0.34 -22.25 13.85
N LEU A 246 0.19 -20.94 13.59
CA LEU A 246 0.12 -20.38 12.24
C LEU A 246 1.47 -20.50 11.50
N GLU A 247 2.59 -20.34 12.19
CA GLU A 247 3.92 -20.58 11.62
C GLU A 247 4.11 -22.06 11.28
N THR A 248 3.73 -22.97 12.19
CA THR A 248 3.77 -24.41 11.92
C THR A 248 2.91 -24.78 10.71
N LEU A 249 1.73 -24.16 10.60
CA LEU A 249 0.83 -24.33 9.47
C LEU A 249 1.48 -23.83 8.17
N ALA A 250 2.10 -22.65 8.19
CA ALA A 250 2.83 -22.10 7.07
C ALA A 250 3.99 -23.02 6.63
N ASP A 251 4.76 -23.56 7.58
CA ASP A 251 5.83 -24.51 7.30
C ASP A 251 5.33 -25.80 6.62
N ILE A 252 4.16 -26.31 7.02
CA ILE A 252 3.54 -27.47 6.37
C ILE A 252 3.08 -27.12 4.96
N THR A 253 2.42 -25.97 4.78
CA THR A 253 2.00 -25.52 3.44
C THR A 253 3.18 -25.30 2.50
N LYS A 254 4.33 -24.90 3.04
CA LYS A 254 5.57 -24.75 2.30
C LYS A 254 6.15 -26.09 1.84
N ASN A 255 6.08 -27.14 2.66
CA ASN A 255 6.69 -28.43 2.33
C ASN A 255 5.84 -29.28 1.37
N GLU A 256 4.52 -29.06 1.34
CA GLU A 256 3.58 -29.86 0.55
C GLU A 256 3.20 -29.14 -0.77
N VAL A 257 3.62 -29.68 -1.91
CA VAL A 257 3.46 -29.04 -3.25
C VAL A 257 2.00 -28.77 -3.61
N HIS A 258 1.07 -29.62 -3.18
CA HIS A 258 -0.36 -29.46 -3.46
C HIS A 258 -1.00 -28.29 -2.68
N LEU A 259 -0.32 -27.77 -1.65
CA LEU A 259 -0.74 -26.61 -0.87
C LEU A 259 -0.10 -25.30 -1.36
N HIS A 260 0.84 -25.38 -2.32
CA HIS A 260 1.38 -24.19 -3.00
C HIS A 260 0.25 -23.53 -3.81
N GLY A 261 0.28 -22.19 -3.93
CA GLY A 261 -0.75 -21.40 -4.61
C GLY A 261 -1.89 -20.95 -3.71
N ALA A 262 -3.12 -21.14 -4.19
CA ALA A 262 -4.34 -20.60 -3.59
C ALA A 262 -4.49 -20.85 -2.07
N PRO A 263 -4.19 -22.03 -1.51
CA PRO A 263 -4.25 -22.24 -0.06
C PRO A 263 -3.31 -21.32 0.73
N PHE A 264 -2.06 -21.22 0.30
CA PHE A 264 -1.06 -20.43 0.99
C PHE A 264 -1.29 -18.92 0.81
N ILE A 265 -1.78 -18.52 -0.36
CA ILE A 265 -2.18 -17.14 -0.65
C ILE A 265 -3.38 -16.76 0.22
N ALA A 266 -4.41 -17.60 0.30
CA ALA A 266 -5.57 -17.37 1.18
C ALA A 266 -5.17 -17.27 2.67
N LEU A 267 -4.20 -18.08 3.13
CA LEU A 267 -3.64 -17.94 4.47
C LEU A 267 -2.96 -16.58 4.66
N SER A 268 -2.12 -16.17 3.70
CA SER A 268 -1.38 -14.90 3.72
C SER A 268 -2.30 -13.68 3.64
N GLU A 269 -3.38 -13.76 2.87
CA GLU A 269 -4.41 -12.72 2.85
C GLU A 269 -5.08 -12.56 4.21
N ASN A 270 -5.44 -13.67 4.86
CA ASN A 270 -6.06 -13.63 6.19
C ASN A 270 -5.10 -13.08 7.24
N LEU A 271 -3.80 -13.37 7.11
CA LEU A 271 -2.74 -12.77 7.90
C LEU A 271 -2.67 -11.25 7.71
N ILE A 272 -2.70 -10.76 6.46
CA ILE A 272 -2.69 -9.31 6.19
C ILE A 272 -3.97 -8.63 6.66
N LYS A 273 -5.15 -9.25 6.46
CA LYS A 273 -6.44 -8.79 7.00
C LYS A 273 -6.39 -8.68 8.53
N PHE A 274 -5.71 -9.62 9.19
CA PHE A 274 -5.45 -9.56 10.62
C PHE A 274 -4.51 -8.42 11.00
N LEU A 275 -3.42 -8.19 10.26
CA LEU A 275 -2.53 -7.04 10.49
C LEU A 275 -3.24 -5.70 10.34
N LEU A 276 -4.10 -5.55 9.33
CA LEU A 276 -4.95 -4.37 9.14
C LEU A 276 -5.86 -4.12 10.35
N PHE A 277 -6.43 -5.18 10.92
CA PHE A 277 -7.23 -5.08 12.14
C PHE A 277 -6.37 -4.75 13.38
N TYR A 278 -5.20 -5.36 13.50
CA TYR A 278 -4.31 -5.18 14.63
C TYR A 278 -3.76 -3.76 14.70
N GLU A 279 -3.30 -3.19 13.59
CA GLU A 279 -2.76 -1.82 13.54
C GLU A 279 -3.81 -0.79 13.98
N LYS A 280 -5.07 -0.93 13.57
CA LYS A 280 -6.17 -0.10 14.06
C LYS A 280 -6.43 -0.29 15.57
N SER A 281 -6.27 -1.52 16.05
CA SER A 281 -6.49 -1.87 17.46
C SER A 281 -5.37 -1.35 18.37
N LYS A 282 -4.15 -1.13 17.87
CA LYS A 282 -3.01 -0.59 18.66
C LYS A 282 -3.31 0.76 19.29
N ASN A 283 -4.12 1.60 18.64
CA ASN A 283 -4.54 2.90 19.18
C ASN A 283 -5.37 2.78 20.47
N GLN A 284 -5.83 1.57 20.82
CA GLN A 284 -6.61 1.28 22.03
C GLN A 284 -5.86 0.41 23.05
N ILE A 285 -4.61 0.08 22.79
CA ILE A 285 -3.77 -0.73 23.68
C ILE A 285 -2.83 0.23 24.44
N PRO A 286 -2.75 0.14 25.79
CA PRO A 286 -1.83 0.96 26.55
C PRO A 286 -0.37 0.73 26.12
N SER A 287 0.41 1.80 26.04
CA SER A 287 1.81 1.78 25.55
C SER A 287 2.71 0.89 26.41
N ASN A 288 2.47 0.88 27.73
CA ASN A 288 3.19 0.06 28.70
C ASN A 288 2.57 -1.33 28.93
N SER A 289 1.64 -1.76 28.08
CA SER A 289 0.98 -3.07 28.19
C SER A 289 1.96 -4.23 28.13
N GLN A 290 1.77 -5.24 28.99
CA GLN A 290 2.46 -6.53 28.94
C GLN A 290 1.94 -7.44 27.80
N TRP A 291 1.08 -6.90 26.93
CA TRP A 291 0.74 -7.52 25.65
C TRP A 291 1.93 -7.52 24.68
N TYR A 292 2.72 -6.45 24.73
CA TYR A 292 3.93 -6.32 23.94
C TYR A 292 5.05 -7.14 24.56
N GLU A 293 5.88 -7.76 23.72
CA GLU A 293 7.02 -8.54 24.20
C GLU A 293 8.06 -7.62 24.84
N GLN A 294 8.71 -8.09 25.90
CA GLN A 294 9.69 -7.28 26.64
C GLN A 294 11.08 -7.46 26.05
N LYS A 295 11.65 -6.37 25.53
CA LYS A 295 13.03 -6.27 25.05
C LYS A 295 13.89 -5.55 26.08
N TYR A 296 15.02 -6.16 26.42
CA TYR A 296 15.98 -5.61 27.38
C TYR A 296 17.03 -4.77 26.65
N ILE A 297 17.12 -3.48 26.97
CA ILE A 297 18.15 -2.58 26.46
C ILE A 297 19.20 -2.41 27.55
N HIS A 298 20.39 -2.96 27.32
CA HIS A 298 21.53 -2.78 28.19
C HIS A 298 22.13 -1.40 28.00
N ARG A 299 22.33 -0.67 29.10
CA ARG A 299 22.87 0.68 29.08
C ARG A 299 24.39 0.67 29.07
N ASP A 300 24.96 1.68 28.42
CA ASP A 300 26.37 2.01 28.58
C ASP A 300 26.63 2.62 29.97
N TRP A 301 27.68 2.15 30.63
CA TRP A 301 28.04 2.62 31.97
C TRP A 301 28.28 4.13 32.03
N TYR A 302 29.00 4.68 31.05
CA TYR A 302 29.38 6.09 31.01
C TYR A 302 28.27 7.03 30.52
N ARG A 303 27.14 6.50 30.03
CA ARG A 303 25.96 7.30 29.62
C ARG A 303 24.82 7.24 30.65
N THR A 304 24.99 6.43 31.69
CA THR A 304 23.98 6.25 32.75
C THR A 304 24.19 7.26 33.86
N ASP A 305 23.11 7.71 34.50
CA ASP A 305 23.18 8.69 35.59
C ASP A 305 24.01 8.19 36.78
N ASP A 306 24.74 9.11 37.41
CA ASP A 306 25.65 8.80 38.53
C ASP A 306 24.95 8.10 39.68
N SER A 307 23.67 8.40 39.94
CA SER A 307 22.93 7.78 41.03
C SER A 307 22.76 6.27 40.82
N ARG A 308 22.39 5.85 39.60
CA ARG A 308 22.24 4.43 39.25
C ARG A 308 23.59 3.72 39.13
N VAL A 309 24.60 4.38 38.56
CA VAL A 309 25.97 3.83 38.48
C VAL A 309 26.53 3.62 39.88
N SER A 310 26.37 4.60 40.77
CA SER A 310 26.81 4.52 42.16
C SER A 310 26.08 3.41 42.92
N ILE A 311 24.75 3.29 42.77
CA ILE A 311 23.98 2.21 43.39
C ILE A 311 24.50 0.86 42.90
N ALA A 312 24.64 0.66 41.59
CA ALA A 312 25.12 -0.59 41.00
C ALA A 312 26.53 -0.94 41.49
N HIS A 313 27.44 0.04 41.53
CA HIS A 313 28.79 -0.14 42.04
C HIS A 313 28.82 -0.50 43.54
N GLN A 314 28.05 0.21 44.37
CA GLN A 314 27.98 -0.02 45.81
C GLN A 314 27.34 -1.37 46.16
N THR A 315 26.36 -1.83 45.38
CA THR A 315 25.74 -3.15 45.58
C THR A 315 26.49 -4.29 44.87
N GLY A 316 27.61 -4.00 44.18
CA GLY A 316 28.39 -5.00 43.45
C GLY A 316 27.62 -5.64 42.28
N THR A 317 26.61 -4.96 41.74
CA THR A 317 25.75 -5.46 40.67
C THR A 317 26.03 -4.73 39.37
N THR A 318 25.74 -5.36 38.24
CA THR A 318 25.75 -4.68 36.93
C THR A 318 24.58 -3.70 36.81
N LEU A 319 24.68 -2.76 35.87
CA LEU A 319 23.56 -1.91 35.50
C LEU A 319 22.39 -2.76 34.99
N GLN A 320 21.24 -2.60 35.62
CA GLN A 320 20.01 -3.28 35.21
C GLN A 320 19.56 -2.73 33.85
N PRO A 321 19.19 -3.61 32.89
CA PRO A 321 18.69 -3.18 31.61
C PRO A 321 17.34 -2.48 31.74
N ASP A 322 17.07 -1.53 30.85
CA ASP A 322 15.73 -0.98 30.72
C ASP A 322 14.84 -1.98 29.97
N ILE A 323 13.60 -2.10 30.44
CA ILE A 323 12.60 -2.95 29.79
C ILE A 323 11.80 -2.07 28.82
N THR A 324 11.97 -2.30 27.53
CA THR A 324 11.18 -1.69 26.46
C THR A 324 10.20 -2.71 25.88
N ASN A 325 9.06 -2.22 25.42
CA ASN A 325 8.04 -3.06 24.80
C ASN A 325 8.26 -3.11 23.28
N ASP A 326 8.41 -4.31 22.72
CA ASP A 326 8.38 -4.53 21.29
C ASP A 326 6.95 -4.41 20.78
N LYS A 327 6.67 -3.27 20.14
CA LYS A 327 5.35 -2.94 19.58
C LYS A 327 5.07 -3.67 18.27
N GLU A 328 6.06 -4.39 17.72
CA GLU A 328 6.04 -4.97 16.37
C GLU A 328 6.20 -6.50 16.37
N TRP A 329 6.19 -7.13 17.55
CA TRP A 329 6.39 -8.57 17.69
C TRP A 329 5.41 -9.42 16.85
N VAL A 330 4.16 -8.94 16.64
CA VAL A 330 3.17 -9.62 15.79
C VAL A 330 3.53 -9.44 14.31
N GLU A 331 3.83 -8.22 13.89
CA GLU A 331 4.20 -7.89 12.51
C GLU A 331 5.43 -8.68 12.07
N ALA A 332 6.48 -8.72 12.88
CA ALA A 332 7.72 -9.41 12.55
C ALA A 332 7.48 -10.90 12.23
N ARG A 333 6.65 -11.57 13.01
CA ARG A 333 6.30 -12.99 12.82
C ARG A 333 5.43 -13.21 11.59
N VAL A 334 4.41 -12.37 11.40
CA VAL A 334 3.49 -12.51 10.26
C VAL A 334 4.15 -12.15 8.93
N LEU A 335 4.96 -11.09 8.88
CA LEU A 335 5.68 -10.67 7.66
C LEU A 335 6.68 -11.74 7.20
N GLY A 336 7.28 -12.48 8.14
CA GLY A 336 8.11 -13.65 7.83
C GLY A 336 7.35 -14.72 7.04
N ILE A 337 6.09 -14.99 7.38
CA ILE A 337 5.23 -15.94 6.65
C ILE A 337 4.89 -15.39 5.25
N ILE A 338 4.52 -14.12 5.15
CA ILE A 338 4.15 -13.46 3.88
C ILE A 338 5.33 -13.48 2.91
N LYS A 339 6.54 -13.17 3.38
CA LYS A 339 7.76 -13.25 2.59
C LYS A 339 7.96 -14.66 2.02
N GLN A 340 7.84 -15.69 2.83
CA GLN A 340 7.97 -17.07 2.37
C GLN A 340 6.90 -17.45 1.34
N CYS A 341 5.66 -16.96 1.51
CA CYS A 341 4.58 -17.15 0.56
C CYS A 341 4.90 -16.55 -0.81
N LEU A 342 5.41 -15.33 -0.85
CA LEU A 342 5.86 -14.69 -2.09
C LEU A 342 6.97 -15.50 -2.76
N GLU A 343 7.99 -15.90 -2.00
CA GLU A 343 9.14 -16.62 -2.55
C GLU A 343 8.76 -17.97 -3.20
N ILE A 344 7.86 -18.74 -2.56
CA ILE A 344 7.45 -20.06 -3.05
C ILE A 344 6.55 -19.94 -4.27
N ASN A 345 5.57 -19.03 -4.26
CA ASN A 345 4.65 -18.85 -5.37
C ASN A 345 5.32 -18.22 -6.60
N LEU A 346 6.29 -17.32 -6.41
CA LEU A 346 7.12 -16.80 -7.49
C LEU A 346 7.99 -17.88 -8.13
N LYS A 347 8.62 -18.76 -7.33
CA LYS A 347 9.40 -19.90 -7.84
C LYS A 347 8.53 -20.93 -8.56
N GLY A 348 7.27 -21.06 -8.15
CA GLY A 348 6.28 -21.92 -8.79
C GLY A 348 5.56 -21.29 -10.00
N GLU A 349 5.99 -20.12 -10.46
CA GLU A 349 5.42 -19.37 -11.61
C GLU A 349 3.93 -19.02 -11.46
N ARG A 350 3.45 -18.89 -10.21
CA ARG A 350 2.05 -18.56 -9.88
C ARG A 350 1.85 -17.05 -9.76
N TYR A 351 2.01 -16.36 -10.88
CA TYR A 351 2.12 -14.90 -10.89
C TYR A 351 0.81 -14.18 -10.56
N ASN A 352 -0.34 -14.71 -11.01
CA ASN A 352 -1.65 -14.09 -10.77
C ASN A 352 -1.98 -14.05 -9.28
N GLU A 353 -1.70 -15.13 -8.56
CA GLU A 353 -1.95 -15.21 -7.13
C GLU A 353 -0.98 -14.30 -6.34
N VAL A 354 0.26 -14.13 -6.81
CA VAL A 354 1.19 -13.15 -6.23
C VAL A 354 0.71 -11.72 -6.43
N LEU A 355 0.14 -11.40 -7.60
CA LEU A 355 -0.46 -10.08 -7.86
C LEU A 355 -1.68 -9.82 -6.96
N GLU A 356 -2.51 -10.84 -6.71
CA GLU A 356 -3.61 -10.76 -5.76
C GLU A 356 -3.08 -10.46 -4.34
N LEU A 357 -2.07 -11.20 -3.88
CA LEU A 357 -1.44 -10.95 -2.57
C LEU A 357 -0.83 -9.55 -2.49
N ALA A 358 -0.19 -9.07 -3.55
CA ALA A 358 0.39 -7.73 -3.62
C ALA A 358 -0.66 -6.63 -3.39
N SER A 359 -1.92 -6.84 -3.78
CA SER A 359 -3.01 -5.89 -3.50
C SER A 359 -3.31 -5.72 -2.00
N TYR A 360 -3.22 -6.82 -1.24
CA TYR A 360 -3.40 -6.79 0.21
C TYR A 360 -2.20 -6.16 0.92
N ILE A 361 -0.97 -6.44 0.45
CA ILE A 361 0.25 -5.80 0.95
C ILE A 361 0.15 -4.28 0.77
N ASP A 362 -0.22 -3.82 -0.44
CA ASP A 362 -0.42 -2.40 -0.75
C ASP A 362 -1.46 -1.75 0.19
N ALA A 363 -2.57 -2.43 0.47
CA ALA A 363 -3.58 -1.94 1.43
C ALA A 363 -3.03 -1.80 2.86
N TYR A 364 -2.14 -2.70 3.29
CA TYR A 364 -1.49 -2.63 4.59
C TYR A 364 -0.46 -1.49 4.67
N LEU A 365 0.38 -1.32 3.64
CA LEU A 365 1.31 -0.20 3.53
C LEU A 365 0.58 1.15 3.53
N LYS A 366 -0.56 1.23 2.81
CA LYS A 366 -1.44 2.41 2.82
C LYS A 366 -1.91 2.76 4.25
N LEU A 367 -2.31 1.75 5.03
CA LEU A 367 -2.77 1.97 6.41
C LEU A 367 -1.65 2.49 7.33
N LEU A 368 -0.43 1.95 7.20
CA LEU A 368 0.73 2.37 7.99
C LEU A 368 1.13 3.83 7.70
N ALA A 369 1.22 4.19 6.42
CA ALA A 369 1.52 5.56 6.03
C ALA A 369 0.44 6.54 6.50
N ARG A 370 -0.85 6.17 6.39
CA ARG A 370 -1.96 6.97 6.90
C ARG A 370 -1.98 7.11 8.43
N SER A 371 -1.41 6.14 9.16
CA SER A 371 -1.26 6.20 10.62
C SER A 371 -0.01 6.96 11.07
N GLY A 372 0.74 7.57 10.16
CA GLY A 372 1.95 8.35 10.43
C GLY A 372 3.22 7.51 10.55
N LYS A 373 3.19 6.23 10.14
CA LYS A 373 4.33 5.30 10.20
C LYS A 373 4.95 5.07 8.82
N THR A 374 5.33 6.15 8.14
CA THR A 374 5.85 6.09 6.77
C THR A 374 7.18 5.35 6.69
N SER A 375 8.11 5.55 7.65
CA SER A 375 9.39 4.81 7.69
C SER A 375 9.16 3.31 7.71
N ARG A 376 8.21 2.85 8.54
CA ARG A 376 7.92 1.42 8.64
C ARG A 376 7.33 0.84 7.35
N ALA A 377 6.49 1.61 6.66
CA ALA A 377 5.96 1.17 5.38
C ALA A 377 7.08 0.96 4.34
N PHE A 378 8.07 1.85 4.29
CA PHE A 378 9.24 1.73 3.41
C PHE A 378 10.17 0.57 3.79
N GLU A 379 10.39 0.31 5.09
CA GLU A 379 11.15 -0.85 5.54
C GLU A 379 10.52 -2.17 5.06
N ILE A 380 9.20 -2.32 5.23
CA ILE A 380 8.48 -3.54 4.82
C ILE A 380 8.54 -3.76 3.31
N ILE A 381 8.29 -2.72 2.51
CA ILE A 381 8.39 -2.84 1.04
C ILE A 381 9.83 -3.05 0.58
N GLY A 382 10.82 -2.52 1.30
CA GLY A 382 12.23 -2.82 1.08
C GLY A 382 12.52 -4.31 1.25
N GLU A 383 12.17 -4.87 2.40
CA GLU A 383 12.40 -6.29 2.71
C GLU A 383 11.67 -7.25 1.75
N LEU A 384 10.38 -6.99 1.50
CA LEU A 384 9.56 -7.82 0.60
C LEU A 384 9.98 -7.64 -0.86
N GLY A 385 10.18 -6.40 -1.30
CA GLY A 385 10.57 -6.06 -2.66
C GLY A 385 11.95 -6.61 -3.02
N GLU A 386 12.92 -6.60 -2.11
CA GLU A 386 14.21 -7.26 -2.33
C GLU A 386 14.08 -8.77 -2.54
N SER A 387 13.20 -9.41 -1.77
CA SER A 387 12.95 -10.85 -1.87
C SER A 387 12.30 -11.21 -3.21
N VAL A 388 11.35 -10.38 -3.66
CA VAL A 388 10.73 -10.48 -4.99
C VAL A 388 11.78 -10.28 -6.09
N LEU A 389 12.59 -9.22 -5.99
CA LEU A 389 13.56 -8.83 -7.01
C LEU A 389 14.61 -9.91 -7.24
N HIS A 390 15.09 -10.55 -6.16
CA HIS A 390 16.04 -11.65 -6.22
C HIS A 390 15.52 -12.85 -7.04
N ILE A 391 14.20 -13.07 -7.07
CA ILE A 391 13.58 -14.19 -7.79
C ILE A 391 13.21 -13.82 -9.23
N ILE A 392 12.67 -12.62 -9.45
CA ILE A 392 12.22 -12.22 -10.79
C ILE A 392 13.37 -11.76 -11.69
N SER A 393 14.47 -11.25 -11.12
CA SER A 393 15.63 -10.72 -11.83
C SER A 393 16.91 -11.50 -11.46
N PRO A 394 17.00 -12.79 -11.84
CA PRO A 394 18.23 -13.54 -11.64
C PRO A 394 19.36 -12.93 -12.47
N VAL A 395 20.59 -12.97 -11.93
CA VAL A 395 21.77 -12.42 -12.58
C VAL A 395 22.04 -13.16 -13.89
N SER A 396 22.05 -12.43 -15.01
CA SER A 396 22.44 -12.97 -16.33
C SER A 396 23.96 -12.96 -16.47
N GLU A 397 24.55 -14.12 -16.77
CA GLU A 397 26.01 -14.27 -16.78
C GLU A 397 26.69 -13.48 -17.89
N ASN A 398 26.06 -13.18 -19.04
CA ASN A 398 26.67 -12.30 -20.06
C ASN A 398 25.71 -11.57 -21.03
N GLU A 399 24.52 -12.09 -21.32
CA GLU A 399 23.64 -11.54 -22.37
C GLU A 399 22.49 -10.68 -21.81
N ILE A 400 22.04 -9.72 -22.61
CA ILE A 400 20.83 -8.92 -22.33
C ILE A 400 19.62 -9.84 -22.46
N VAL A 401 18.74 -9.83 -21.45
CA VAL A 401 17.52 -10.63 -21.47
C VAL A 401 16.50 -9.95 -22.37
N SER A 402 16.39 -10.42 -23.62
CA SER A 402 15.49 -9.83 -24.62
C SER A 402 14.04 -10.28 -24.47
N ASN A 403 13.81 -11.54 -24.08
CA ASN A 403 12.49 -12.13 -23.89
C ASN A 403 12.16 -12.25 -22.39
N GLU A 404 11.80 -11.12 -21.78
CA GLU A 404 11.29 -11.11 -20.41
C GLU A 404 9.85 -11.66 -20.34
N VAL A 405 9.46 -12.13 -19.16
CA VAL A 405 8.11 -12.67 -18.91
C VAL A 405 7.19 -11.53 -18.49
N LEU A 406 6.07 -11.35 -19.20
CA LEU A 406 5.12 -10.24 -18.98
C LEU A 406 4.60 -10.21 -17.53
N GLU A 407 4.34 -11.37 -16.95
CA GLU A 407 3.85 -11.48 -15.59
C GLU A 407 4.88 -11.04 -14.54
N LYS A 408 6.18 -11.26 -14.81
CA LYS A 408 7.27 -10.75 -13.94
C LYS A 408 7.34 -9.22 -14.03
N LEU A 409 7.13 -8.66 -15.22
CA LEU A 409 7.03 -7.23 -15.45
C LEU A 409 5.85 -6.63 -14.65
N ALA A 410 4.68 -7.26 -14.71
CA ALA A 410 3.50 -6.84 -13.96
C ALA A 410 3.73 -6.84 -12.45
N ILE A 411 4.46 -7.84 -11.93
CA ILE A 411 4.79 -7.93 -10.50
C ILE A 411 5.75 -6.80 -10.09
N ILE A 412 6.84 -6.55 -10.83
CA ILE A 412 7.75 -5.46 -10.47
C ILE A 412 7.08 -4.10 -10.57
N GLU A 413 6.22 -3.88 -11.57
CA GLU A 413 5.45 -2.65 -11.72
C GLU A 413 4.48 -2.46 -10.54
N ARG A 414 3.86 -3.55 -10.07
CA ARG A 414 2.98 -3.50 -8.89
C ARG A 414 3.74 -3.20 -7.60
N PHE A 415 4.93 -3.77 -7.40
CA PHE A 415 5.76 -3.45 -6.23
C PHE A 415 6.36 -2.04 -6.31
N ALA A 416 6.77 -1.59 -7.51
CA ALA A 416 7.33 -0.25 -7.74
C ALA A 416 6.29 0.87 -7.66
N SER A 417 5.00 0.55 -7.74
CA SER A 417 3.90 1.51 -7.47
C SER A 417 3.53 1.63 -5.99
N MET A 418 3.92 0.70 -5.11
CA MET A 418 3.59 0.79 -3.67
C MET A 418 4.18 2.03 -2.98
N PRO A 419 5.41 2.51 -3.30
CA PRO A 419 5.90 3.79 -2.78
C PRO A 419 5.01 4.98 -3.16
N ILE A 420 4.34 4.94 -4.31
CA ILE A 420 3.36 5.96 -4.72
C ILE A 420 2.15 5.91 -3.80
N THR A 421 1.63 4.70 -3.50
CA THR A 421 0.54 4.52 -2.51
C THR A 421 0.95 5.06 -1.13
N ILE A 422 2.19 4.80 -0.71
CA ILE A 422 2.74 5.30 0.55
C ILE A 422 2.80 6.84 0.56
N ALA A 423 3.29 7.46 -0.52
CA ALA A 423 3.33 8.92 -0.65
C ALA A 423 1.94 9.55 -0.59
N LEU A 424 0.96 9.00 -1.31
CA LEU A 424 -0.42 9.48 -1.28
C LEU A 424 -1.07 9.32 0.10
N ALA A 425 -0.82 8.21 0.79
CA ALA A 425 -1.31 8.01 2.15
C ALA A 425 -0.63 8.91 3.19
N CYS A 426 0.66 9.22 2.99
CA CYS A 426 1.37 10.19 3.80
C CYS A 426 0.78 11.59 3.62
N ARG A 427 0.40 11.97 2.39
CA ARG A 427 -0.37 13.19 2.14
C ARG A 427 -1.69 13.20 2.91
N GLU A 428 -2.48 12.13 2.82
CA GLU A 428 -3.76 12.01 3.56
C GLU A 428 -3.54 12.21 5.07
N HIS A 429 -2.43 11.71 5.61
CA HIS A 429 -2.05 11.91 7.01
C HIS A 429 -1.70 13.37 7.32
N ILE A 430 -0.78 13.96 6.56
CA ILE A 430 -0.34 15.36 6.71
C ILE A 430 -1.51 16.34 6.59
N GLU A 431 -2.41 16.12 5.65
CA GLU A 431 -3.59 16.97 5.46
C GLU A 431 -4.55 16.91 6.66
N ALA A 432 -4.66 15.75 7.31
CA ALA A 432 -5.49 15.55 8.50
C ALA A 432 -4.90 16.19 9.78
N LEU A 433 -3.60 16.53 9.79
CA LEU A 433 -2.97 17.22 10.92
C LEU A 433 -3.47 18.67 11.00
N ASP A 434 -4.04 19.00 12.16
CA ASP A 434 -4.51 20.35 12.47
C ASP A 434 -4.45 20.62 13.98
N SER A 435 -3.81 21.73 14.37
CA SER A 435 -3.67 22.16 15.76
C SER A 435 -5.01 22.36 16.46
N ARG A 436 -6.03 22.81 15.72
CA ARG A 436 -7.40 23.03 16.23
C ARG A 436 -8.11 21.71 16.53
N VAL A 437 -7.88 20.68 15.71
CA VAL A 437 -8.46 19.35 15.92
C VAL A 437 -7.86 18.69 17.16
N VAL A 438 -6.55 18.82 17.36
CA VAL A 438 -5.86 18.34 18.58
C VAL A 438 -6.45 19.02 19.82
N GLU A 439 -6.59 20.33 19.80
CA GLU A 439 -7.17 21.09 20.92
C GLU A 439 -8.61 20.69 21.23
N LYS A 440 -9.45 20.55 20.19
CA LYS A 440 -10.84 20.09 20.33
C LYS A 440 -10.91 18.68 20.93
N SER A 441 -10.02 17.77 20.53
CA SER A 441 -9.97 16.42 21.07
C SER A 441 -9.52 16.40 22.54
N LEU A 442 -8.53 17.22 22.92
CA LEU A 442 -8.09 17.37 24.31
C LEU A 442 -9.16 17.97 25.22
N SER A 443 -9.91 18.96 24.73
CA SER A 443 -10.95 19.62 25.51
C SER A 443 -12.11 18.69 25.90
N LYS A 444 -12.37 17.66 25.11
CA LYS A 444 -13.44 16.68 25.34
C LYS A 444 -13.03 15.54 26.27
N MET A 445 -11.74 15.38 26.54
CA MET A 445 -11.20 14.22 27.23
C MET A 445 -11.42 14.27 28.75
N ILE A 446 -11.98 13.20 29.31
CA ILE A 446 -12.21 13.02 30.74
C ILE A 446 -11.05 12.21 31.34
N TRP A 447 -10.07 12.92 31.90
CA TRP A 447 -8.82 12.35 32.44
C TRP A 447 -9.02 11.31 33.56
N ARG A 448 -10.06 11.48 34.39
CA ARG A 448 -10.39 10.53 35.48
C ARG A 448 -10.79 9.14 34.99
N ASN A 449 -11.22 9.01 33.74
CA ASN A 449 -11.66 7.74 33.18
C ASN A 449 -10.52 7.08 32.41
N ASP A 450 -10.07 5.93 32.90
CA ASP A 450 -8.96 5.17 32.31
C ASP A 450 -9.15 4.83 30.83
N THR A 451 -10.39 4.77 30.36
CA THR A 451 -10.72 4.35 28.99
C THR A 451 -10.81 5.51 28.00
N ASP A 452 -10.94 6.74 28.46
CA ASP A 452 -11.37 7.86 27.61
C ASP A 452 -10.28 8.30 26.64
N ILE A 453 -9.01 8.24 27.07
CA ILE A 453 -7.82 8.54 26.25
C ILE A 453 -7.84 7.76 24.93
N TYR A 454 -8.24 6.49 25.00
CA TYR A 454 -8.23 5.55 23.89
C TYR A 454 -9.47 5.67 22.97
N LYS A 455 -10.50 6.44 23.37
CA LYS A 455 -11.72 6.63 22.57
C LYS A 455 -11.63 7.77 21.57
N HIS A 456 -10.68 8.70 21.76
CA HIS A 456 -10.51 9.87 20.91
C HIS A 456 -9.63 9.61 19.68
N ASN A 457 -9.30 8.35 19.38
CA ASN A 457 -8.59 7.91 18.16
C ASN A 457 -7.27 8.66 17.87
N PHE A 458 -6.54 9.04 18.92
CA PHE A 458 -5.17 9.53 18.73
C PHE A 458 -4.28 8.42 18.15
N PRO A 459 -3.31 8.77 17.28
CA PRO A 459 -2.33 7.81 16.79
C PRO A 459 -1.54 7.15 17.93
N SER A 460 -1.11 5.90 17.71
CA SER A 460 -0.38 5.11 18.71
C SER A 460 0.91 5.76 19.24
N TYR A 461 1.55 6.65 18.46
CA TYR A 461 2.76 7.38 18.89
C TYR A 461 2.45 8.53 19.88
N CYS A 462 1.21 9.05 19.91
CA CYS A 462 0.77 10.07 20.86
C CYS A 462 0.32 9.49 22.22
N LEU A 463 -0.01 8.20 22.27
CA LEU A 463 -0.50 7.53 23.49
C LEU A 463 0.45 7.62 24.69
N PRO A 464 1.79 7.43 24.57
CA PRO A 464 2.69 7.53 25.71
C PRO A 464 2.63 8.91 26.39
N ARG A 465 2.46 9.99 25.61
CA ARG A 465 2.35 11.35 26.15
C ARG A 465 1.00 11.57 26.82
N LEU A 466 -0.09 11.05 26.25
CA LEU A 466 -1.42 11.11 26.88
C LEU A 466 -1.47 10.32 28.19
N GLU A 467 -0.86 9.14 28.23
CA GLU A 467 -0.71 8.34 29.45
C GLU A 467 0.13 9.07 30.51
N TRP A 468 1.19 9.77 30.09
CA TRP A 468 2.01 10.61 30.96
C TRP A 468 1.22 11.77 31.58
N PHE A 469 0.39 12.45 30.78
CA PHE A 469 -0.50 13.52 31.27
C PHE A 469 -1.50 13.00 32.29
N LYS A 470 -2.15 11.88 31.99
CA LYS A 470 -3.18 11.30 32.83
C LYS A 470 -2.75 11.15 34.29
N THR A 471 -1.62 10.50 34.53
CA THR A 471 -1.12 10.26 35.89
C THR A 471 -0.90 11.56 36.68
N ARG A 472 -0.47 12.63 36.01
CA ARG A 472 -0.19 13.94 36.62
C ARG A 472 -1.46 14.77 36.83
N LEU A 473 -2.36 14.76 35.86
CA LEU A 473 -3.63 15.48 35.96
C LEU A 473 -4.57 14.83 36.99
N ASP A 474 -4.56 13.50 37.07
CA ASP A 474 -5.27 12.78 38.13
C ASP A 474 -4.67 13.10 39.51
N PHE A 475 -3.35 13.22 39.61
CA PHE A 475 -2.67 13.66 40.82
C PHE A 475 -3.09 15.08 41.23
N GLU A 476 -3.02 16.06 40.31
CA GLU A 476 -3.48 17.44 40.55
C GLU A 476 -4.92 17.49 41.06
N VAL A 477 -5.83 16.77 40.40
CA VAL A 477 -7.24 16.74 40.80
C VAL A 477 -7.41 16.07 42.17
N SER A 478 -6.57 15.10 42.52
CA SER A 478 -6.61 14.41 43.82
C SER A 478 -6.07 15.25 44.98
N THR A 479 -5.08 16.11 44.74
CA THR A 479 -4.43 16.94 45.77
C THR A 479 -5.07 18.33 45.87
N GLU A 480 -5.30 18.98 44.74
CA GLU A 480 -5.75 20.37 44.63
C GLU A 480 -7.26 20.50 44.38
N GLY A 481 -7.96 19.38 44.14
CA GLY A 481 -9.40 19.33 43.86
C GLY A 481 -9.82 19.86 42.48
N ARG A 482 -8.90 20.46 41.72
CA ARG A 482 -9.11 21.00 40.37
C ARG A 482 -7.89 20.76 39.48
N LYS A 483 -8.11 20.76 38.16
CA LYS A 483 -7.04 20.76 37.15
C LYS A 483 -6.40 22.15 37.12
N ILE A 484 -5.07 22.21 37.28
CA ILE A 484 -4.30 23.46 37.21
C ILE A 484 -3.62 23.57 35.84
N THR A 485 -3.10 22.46 35.33
CA THR A 485 -2.40 22.45 34.04
C THR A 485 -3.31 22.91 32.90
N PRO A 486 -2.94 23.97 32.15
CA PRO A 486 -3.78 24.52 31.09
C PRO A 486 -3.77 23.64 29.83
N ILE A 487 -4.81 23.78 28.99
CA ILE A 487 -4.95 23.00 27.75
C ILE A 487 -3.86 23.37 26.73
N TRP A 488 -3.46 24.64 26.64
CA TRP A 488 -2.43 25.07 25.71
C TRP A 488 -1.09 24.34 25.96
N TYR A 489 -0.74 24.05 27.23
CA TYR A 489 0.47 23.30 27.57
C TYR A 489 0.37 21.84 27.11
N GLN A 490 -0.81 21.23 27.21
CA GLN A 490 -1.07 19.87 26.75
C GLN A 490 -1.02 19.77 25.23
N LYS A 491 -1.61 20.76 24.55
CA LYS A 491 -1.58 20.93 23.10
C LYS A 491 -0.15 21.02 22.61
N GLU A 492 0.66 21.90 23.19
CA GLU A 492 2.03 22.16 22.74
C GLU A 492 2.93 20.90 22.82
N LEU A 493 2.88 20.15 23.91
CA LEU A 493 3.66 18.91 24.04
C LEU A 493 3.20 17.76 23.13
N LEU A 494 1.94 17.78 22.67
CA LEU A 494 1.46 16.83 21.66
C LEU A 494 1.84 17.28 20.26
N LEU A 495 1.71 18.58 19.97
CA LEU A 495 2.16 19.15 18.71
C LEU A 495 3.65 18.92 18.48
N GLN A 496 4.48 18.96 19.53
CA GLN A 496 5.89 18.57 19.43
C GLN A 496 6.06 17.17 18.82
N ILE A 497 5.31 16.17 19.32
CA ILE A 497 5.40 14.80 18.81
C ILE A 497 4.87 14.71 17.37
N GLU A 498 3.75 15.37 17.09
CA GLU A 498 3.19 15.42 15.73
C GLU A 498 4.18 16.08 14.74
N THR A 499 4.90 17.12 15.16
CA THR A 499 5.93 17.76 14.33
C THR A 499 7.16 16.90 14.13
N ASP A 500 7.56 16.11 15.13
CA ASP A 500 8.66 15.15 14.99
C ASP A 500 8.31 14.08 13.95
N ILE A 501 7.10 13.52 14.03
CA ILE A 501 6.58 12.54 13.06
C ILE A 501 6.39 13.18 11.68
N PHE A 502 5.95 14.43 11.60
CA PHE A 502 5.85 15.17 10.34
C PHE A 502 7.22 15.25 9.65
N VAL A 503 8.26 15.71 10.36
CA VAL A 503 9.62 15.85 9.82
C VAL A 503 10.22 14.49 9.47
N GLU A 504 9.99 13.47 10.30
CA GLU A 504 10.41 12.10 10.00
C GLU A 504 9.77 11.59 8.71
N ASN A 505 8.45 11.76 8.55
CA ASN A 505 7.72 11.28 7.38
C ASN A 505 8.14 12.00 6.08
N THR A 506 8.31 13.32 6.09
CA THR A 506 8.76 14.06 4.91
C THR A 506 10.19 13.69 4.52
N ARG A 507 11.11 13.57 5.50
CA ARG A 507 12.49 13.11 5.25
C ARG A 507 12.53 11.68 4.73
N THR A 508 11.69 10.80 5.28
CA THR A 508 11.59 9.39 4.88
C THR A 508 11.15 9.27 3.42
N LEU A 509 10.11 10.02 3.01
CA LEU A 509 9.62 9.99 1.63
C LEU A 509 10.74 10.27 0.62
N ILE A 510 11.56 11.29 0.87
CA ILE A 510 12.68 11.64 0.00
C ILE A 510 13.83 10.63 0.12
N ASN A 511 14.32 10.38 1.32
CA ASN A 511 15.55 9.62 1.54
C ASN A 511 15.36 8.11 1.29
N GLN A 512 14.33 7.51 1.88
CA GLN A 512 14.06 6.08 1.72
C GLN A 512 13.45 5.80 0.35
N GLY A 513 12.62 6.70 -0.19
CA GLY A 513 12.15 6.63 -1.58
C GLY A 513 13.32 6.60 -2.57
N THR A 514 14.25 7.54 -2.46
CA THR A 514 15.47 7.58 -3.28
C THR A 514 16.31 6.32 -3.13
N SER A 515 16.56 5.88 -1.90
CA SER A 515 17.41 4.72 -1.62
C SER A 515 16.80 3.43 -2.18
N LEU A 516 15.48 3.25 -2.05
CA LEU A 516 14.76 2.08 -2.52
C LEU A 516 14.82 1.98 -4.05
N TYR A 517 14.47 3.06 -4.76
CA TYR A 517 14.48 3.04 -6.23
C TYR A 517 15.90 2.92 -6.79
N LYS A 518 16.90 3.59 -6.19
CA LYS A 518 18.33 3.39 -6.54
C LYS A 518 18.74 1.93 -6.43
N LEU A 519 18.37 1.27 -5.34
CA LEU A 519 18.68 -0.14 -5.13
C LEU A 519 18.02 -1.02 -6.20
N TRP A 520 16.75 -0.79 -6.51
CA TRP A 520 16.01 -1.62 -7.47
C TRP A 520 16.48 -1.42 -8.91
N ILE A 521 16.75 -0.17 -9.31
CA ILE A 521 17.36 0.13 -10.62
C ILE A 521 18.73 -0.52 -10.71
N SER A 522 19.61 -0.33 -9.72
CA SER A 522 20.97 -0.91 -9.77
C SER A 522 20.96 -2.44 -9.86
N LYS A 523 20.09 -3.12 -9.11
CA LYS A 523 19.93 -4.59 -9.15
C LYS A 523 19.41 -5.08 -10.51
N THR A 524 18.35 -4.45 -11.05
CA THR A 524 17.76 -4.84 -12.35
C THR A 524 18.69 -4.53 -13.53
N THR A 525 19.37 -3.39 -13.51
CA THR A 525 20.39 -3.04 -14.51
C THR A 525 21.57 -4.00 -14.43
N GLY A 526 22.06 -4.31 -13.23
CA GLY A 526 23.14 -5.29 -13.01
C GLY A 526 22.78 -6.70 -13.50
N ALA A 527 21.51 -7.08 -13.39
CA ALA A 527 20.99 -8.35 -13.90
C ALA A 527 20.65 -8.33 -15.41
N LYS A 528 20.80 -7.18 -16.10
CA LYS A 528 20.60 -6.98 -17.56
C LYS A 528 19.17 -7.27 -18.05
N HIS A 529 18.16 -6.88 -17.26
CA HIS A 529 16.72 -6.97 -17.62
C HIS A 529 16.17 -5.58 -18.02
N PRO A 530 16.27 -5.18 -19.30
CA PRO A 530 15.94 -3.82 -19.74
C PRO A 530 14.46 -3.43 -19.57
N TRP A 531 13.51 -4.35 -19.69
CA TRP A 531 12.08 -4.00 -19.52
C TRP A 531 11.70 -3.88 -18.04
N LEU A 532 12.22 -4.75 -17.15
CA LEU A 532 12.08 -4.58 -15.70
C LEU A 532 12.65 -3.23 -15.23
N VAL A 533 13.83 -2.82 -15.74
CA VAL A 533 14.41 -1.49 -15.45
C VAL A 533 13.46 -0.39 -15.89
N GLY A 534 12.87 -0.51 -17.09
CA GLY A 534 11.88 0.43 -17.61
C GLY A 534 10.66 0.58 -16.71
N ALA A 535 10.12 -0.53 -16.20
CA ALA A 535 8.98 -0.52 -15.28
C ALA A 535 9.29 0.24 -13.97
N VAL A 536 10.45 -0.02 -13.36
CA VAL A 536 10.87 0.63 -12.12
C VAL A 536 11.07 2.14 -12.33
N MET A 537 11.78 2.55 -13.38
CA MET A 537 12.01 3.96 -13.70
C MET A 537 10.71 4.71 -14.01
N SER A 538 9.78 4.07 -14.75
CA SER A 538 8.47 4.64 -15.05
C SER A 538 7.67 4.93 -13.77
N ARG A 539 7.70 4.03 -12.79
CA ARG A 539 7.04 4.24 -11.49
C ARG A 539 7.77 5.22 -10.58
N GLU A 540 9.10 5.24 -10.60
CA GLU A 540 9.87 6.25 -9.87
C GLU A 540 9.55 7.66 -10.38
N TRP A 541 9.46 7.85 -11.70
CA TRP A 541 9.10 9.14 -12.29
C TRP A 541 7.72 9.61 -11.80
N GLU A 542 6.73 8.72 -11.80
CA GLU A 542 5.40 9.01 -11.26
C GLU A 542 5.44 9.35 -9.75
N PHE A 543 6.22 8.59 -8.96
CA PHE A 543 6.41 8.84 -7.53
C PHE A 543 6.87 10.28 -7.27
N TRP A 544 7.90 10.76 -7.97
CA TRP A 544 8.41 12.12 -7.78
C TRP A 544 7.37 13.19 -8.11
N HIS A 545 6.60 13.02 -9.20
CA HIS A 545 5.50 13.95 -9.52
C HIS A 545 4.44 14.01 -8.42
N LYS A 546 4.14 12.87 -7.77
CA LYS A 546 3.19 12.85 -6.64
C LYS A 546 3.77 13.42 -5.35
N VAL A 547 5.08 13.38 -5.18
CA VAL A 547 5.76 13.97 -4.02
C VAL A 547 5.87 15.48 -4.19
N GLU A 548 6.29 15.98 -5.34
CA GLU A 548 6.44 17.42 -5.62
C GLU A 548 5.15 18.20 -5.37
N ASP A 549 4.00 17.72 -5.86
CA ASP A 549 2.69 18.33 -5.61
C ASP A 549 2.36 18.44 -4.10
N GLN A 550 2.95 17.58 -3.27
CA GLN A 550 2.79 17.64 -1.82
C GLN A 550 3.77 18.60 -1.16
N MET A 551 4.94 18.84 -1.75
CA MET A 551 5.97 19.71 -1.17
C MET A 551 5.45 21.15 -1.06
N GLU A 552 4.59 21.57 -1.98
CA GLU A 552 3.94 22.90 -1.96
C GLU A 552 3.10 23.13 -0.69
N ILE A 553 2.46 22.09 -0.15
CA ILE A 553 1.58 22.22 1.03
C ILE A 553 2.33 22.11 2.37
N TRP A 554 3.56 21.56 2.36
CA TRP A 554 4.29 21.29 3.60
C TRP A 554 4.61 22.53 4.44
N PRO A 555 5.11 23.66 3.86
CA PRO A 555 5.43 24.86 4.65
C PRO A 555 4.20 25.42 5.38
N TYR A 556 3.06 25.48 4.71
CA TYR A 556 1.81 25.94 5.30
C TYR A 556 1.33 25.01 6.44
N LYS A 557 1.40 23.69 6.25
CA LYS A 557 1.02 22.72 7.28
C LYS A 557 1.97 22.75 8.48
N TRP A 558 3.26 22.94 8.25
CA TRP A 558 4.26 23.10 9.30
C TRP A 558 4.01 24.34 10.15
N SER A 559 3.73 25.49 9.53
CA SER A 559 3.39 26.74 10.23
C SER A 559 2.15 26.57 11.12
N ASN A 560 1.08 25.94 10.61
CA ASN A 560 -0.13 25.68 11.42
C ASN A 560 0.11 24.84 12.70
N LEU A 561 1.16 23.99 12.70
CA LEU A 561 1.51 23.16 13.87
C LEU A 561 2.51 23.85 14.80
N SER A 562 3.37 24.73 14.28
CA SER A 562 4.55 25.22 14.98
C SER A 562 4.54 26.71 15.34
N ASP A 563 3.59 27.51 14.85
CA ASP A 563 3.59 28.97 15.10
C ASP A 563 3.15 29.35 16.53
N GLU A 564 2.35 28.52 17.21
CA GLU A 564 1.83 28.80 18.56
C GLU A 564 2.73 28.25 19.70
N LYS A 565 4.05 28.37 19.59
CA LYS A 565 5.00 27.93 20.64
C LYS A 565 4.99 28.88 21.84
N LYS A 566 4.79 28.36 23.05
CA LYS A 566 4.75 29.13 24.31
C LYS A 566 5.77 28.64 25.34
N ILE A 567 6.27 27.41 25.24
CA ILE A 567 7.25 26.84 26.15
C ILE A 567 8.65 27.19 25.64
N GLU A 568 9.35 28.05 26.38
CA GLU A 568 10.76 28.37 26.12
C GLU A 568 11.66 27.16 26.39
N GLY A 569 12.58 26.87 25.46
CA GLY A 569 13.59 25.80 25.61
C GLY A 569 13.11 24.37 25.34
N LEU A 570 11.88 24.16 24.87
CA LEU A 570 11.43 22.84 24.39
C LEU A 570 12.13 22.50 23.06
N PRO A 571 12.77 21.32 22.90
CA PRO A 571 13.44 20.96 21.65
C PRO A 571 12.40 20.54 20.60
N TRP A 572 12.21 21.35 19.56
CA TRP A 572 11.39 21.02 18.40
C TRP A 572 12.28 20.50 17.26
N SER A 573 11.73 19.63 16.41
CA SER A 573 12.42 19.23 15.18
C SER A 573 12.57 20.39 14.19
N ASP A 574 13.70 20.40 13.49
CA ASP A 574 13.99 21.37 12.44
C ASP A 574 13.47 20.89 11.08
N PHE A 575 12.59 21.68 10.46
CA PHE A 575 12.03 21.43 9.15
C PHE A 575 12.72 22.30 8.10
N GLU A 576 13.46 21.65 7.18
CA GLU A 576 14.24 22.30 6.12
C GLU A 576 13.61 21.98 4.73
N PRO A 577 12.51 22.65 4.33
CA PRO A 577 11.81 22.33 3.08
C PRO A 577 12.68 22.53 1.84
N GLU A 578 13.50 23.59 1.80
CA GLU A 578 14.39 23.91 0.68
C GLU A 578 15.41 22.80 0.41
N LYS A 579 15.93 22.19 1.48
CA LYS A 579 16.86 21.07 1.36
C LYS A 579 16.17 19.83 0.78
N LEU A 580 14.97 19.52 1.25
CA LEU A 580 14.20 18.37 0.73
C LEU A 580 13.86 18.57 -0.75
N GLU A 581 13.51 19.80 -1.15
CA GLU A 581 13.23 20.15 -2.54
C GLU A 581 14.47 19.99 -3.42
N LYS A 582 15.63 20.45 -2.93
CA LYS A 582 16.90 20.25 -3.61
C LYS A 582 17.24 18.76 -3.78
N ASP A 583 17.16 17.97 -2.71
CA ASP A 583 17.46 16.53 -2.74
C ASP A 583 16.53 15.79 -3.72
N SER A 584 15.25 16.17 -3.77
CA SER A 584 14.26 15.65 -4.73
C SER A 584 14.63 15.98 -6.18
N LYS A 585 14.92 17.26 -6.47
CA LYS A 585 15.29 17.72 -7.82
C LYS A 585 16.57 17.06 -8.31
N GLU A 586 17.59 16.95 -7.46
CA GLU A 586 18.84 16.26 -7.79
C GLU A 586 18.60 14.80 -8.18
N ARG A 587 17.72 14.10 -7.46
CA ARG A 587 17.35 12.71 -7.80
C ARG A 587 16.58 12.62 -9.12
N GLN A 588 15.66 13.54 -9.38
CA GLN A 588 14.91 13.54 -10.63
C GLN A 588 15.81 13.81 -11.84
N SER A 589 16.75 14.76 -11.75
CA SER A 589 17.74 15.00 -12.80
C SER A 589 18.59 13.75 -13.06
N GLU A 590 19.01 13.02 -12.01
CA GLU A 590 19.71 11.74 -12.13
C GLU A 590 18.84 10.69 -12.85
N LEU A 591 17.59 10.54 -12.43
CA LEU A 591 16.64 9.60 -13.04
C LEU A 591 16.41 9.90 -14.52
N LEU A 592 16.26 11.17 -14.89
CA LEU A 592 16.06 11.59 -16.28
C LEU A 592 17.25 11.20 -17.18
N ARG A 593 18.47 11.35 -16.68
CA ARG A 593 19.68 10.88 -17.37
C ARG A 593 19.66 9.35 -17.56
N LEU A 594 19.18 8.61 -16.57
CA LEU A 594 19.07 7.15 -16.66
C LEU A 594 17.95 6.73 -17.63
N MET A 595 16.80 7.40 -17.60
CA MET A 595 15.68 7.15 -18.52
C MET A 595 16.05 7.44 -19.98
N SER A 596 16.79 8.52 -20.23
CA SER A 596 17.25 8.88 -21.58
C SER A 596 18.24 7.85 -22.14
N ALA A 597 19.14 7.33 -21.30
CA ALA A 597 20.04 6.23 -21.67
C ALA A 597 19.26 4.91 -21.89
N GLN A 598 18.31 4.59 -21.00
CA GLN A 598 17.50 3.38 -21.08
C GLN A 598 16.58 3.38 -22.31
N ASN A 599 16.12 4.56 -22.74
CA ASN A 599 15.36 4.73 -23.98
C ASN A 599 16.14 4.19 -25.19
N LEU A 600 17.42 4.54 -25.34
CA LEU A 600 18.24 4.05 -26.46
C LEU A 600 18.36 2.53 -26.44
N MET A 601 18.58 1.96 -25.25
CA MET A 601 18.65 0.51 -25.07
C MET A 601 17.34 -0.17 -25.48
N LEU A 602 16.20 0.34 -25.01
CA LEU A 602 14.88 -0.21 -25.33
C LEU A 602 14.49 0.01 -26.79
N ALA A 603 14.90 1.12 -27.41
CA ALA A 603 14.67 1.40 -28.82
C ALA A 603 15.45 0.46 -29.74
N PHE A 604 16.59 -0.07 -29.29
CA PHE A 604 17.34 -1.09 -30.02
C PHE A 604 16.66 -2.47 -29.98
N LEU A 605 15.85 -2.74 -28.95
CA LEU A 605 15.17 -4.01 -28.76
C LEU A 605 13.81 -4.02 -29.45
N THR A 606 13.44 -5.15 -30.04
CA THR A 606 12.07 -5.35 -30.52
C THR A 606 11.14 -5.52 -29.32
N ARG A 607 10.17 -4.62 -29.16
CA ARG A 607 9.16 -4.71 -28.08
C ARG A 607 8.33 -5.99 -28.24
N PRO A 608 8.29 -6.88 -27.25
CA PRO A 608 7.40 -8.03 -27.27
C PRO A 608 5.93 -7.61 -27.26
N GLU A 609 5.04 -8.47 -27.77
CA GLU A 609 3.60 -8.22 -27.74
C GLU A 609 3.09 -8.17 -26.28
N GLY A 610 2.20 -7.22 -25.97
CA GLY A 610 1.64 -7.02 -24.63
C GLY A 610 2.48 -6.16 -23.68
N PHE A 611 3.74 -5.85 -24.01
CA PHE A 611 4.61 -5.02 -23.17
C PHE A 611 4.26 -3.52 -23.26
N PRO A 612 4.35 -2.75 -22.16
CA PRO A 612 4.21 -1.29 -22.19
C PRO A 612 5.28 -0.60 -23.05
N ASP A 613 4.95 0.56 -23.64
CA ASP A 613 5.87 1.34 -24.47
C ASP A 613 6.78 2.25 -23.63
N TYR A 614 7.64 1.67 -22.79
CA TYR A 614 8.58 2.46 -21.97
C TYR A 614 9.54 3.29 -22.82
N ALA A 615 10.01 2.76 -23.98
CA ALA A 615 10.82 3.52 -24.92
C ALA A 615 10.09 4.79 -25.39
N GLY A 616 8.84 4.65 -25.84
CA GLY A 616 8.01 5.79 -26.23
C GLY A 616 7.77 6.78 -25.08
N GLN A 617 7.50 6.28 -23.87
CA GLN A 617 7.33 7.10 -22.66
C GLN A 617 8.59 7.90 -22.34
N PHE A 618 9.76 7.26 -22.34
CA PHE A 618 11.03 7.89 -21.98
C PHE A 618 11.48 8.89 -23.06
N LEU A 619 11.25 8.57 -24.33
CA LEU A 619 11.49 9.50 -25.43
C LEU A 619 10.60 10.75 -25.30
N HIS A 620 9.31 10.58 -25.02
CA HIS A 620 8.40 11.71 -24.81
C HIS A 620 8.81 12.56 -23.61
N THR A 621 9.13 11.91 -22.47
CA THR A 621 9.55 12.59 -21.25
C THR A 621 10.84 13.38 -21.47
N SER A 622 11.82 12.79 -22.17
CA SER A 622 13.07 13.47 -22.51
C SER A 622 12.84 14.70 -23.39
N GLY A 623 11.87 14.64 -24.31
CA GLY A 623 11.48 15.79 -25.13
C GLY A 623 10.83 16.92 -24.32
N GLU A 624 9.87 16.61 -23.45
CA GLU A 624 9.23 17.61 -22.57
C GLU A 624 10.25 18.25 -21.63
N VAL A 625 11.11 17.44 -21.00
CA VAL A 625 12.14 17.94 -20.09
C VAL A 625 13.16 18.82 -20.82
N SER A 626 13.55 18.43 -22.04
CA SER A 626 14.43 19.27 -22.85
C SER A 626 13.75 20.59 -23.19
N PHE A 627 12.44 20.60 -23.45
CA PHE A 627 11.67 21.83 -23.68
C PHE A 627 11.59 22.71 -22.42
N GLU A 628 11.31 22.14 -21.25
CA GLU A 628 11.34 22.88 -19.97
C GLU A 628 12.72 23.47 -19.69
N ALA A 629 13.79 22.72 -19.97
CA ALA A 629 15.16 23.18 -19.80
C ALA A 629 15.46 24.41 -20.68
N LEU A 630 14.94 24.44 -21.92
CA LEU A 630 15.03 25.62 -22.80
C LEU A 630 14.23 26.80 -22.25
N LEU A 631 13.03 26.57 -21.72
CA LEU A 631 12.19 27.64 -21.15
C LEU A 631 12.83 28.28 -19.91
N ASN A 632 13.46 27.48 -19.04
CA ASN A 632 14.01 27.93 -17.76
C ASN A 632 15.52 28.26 -17.81
N ASN A 633 16.15 28.17 -18.99
CA ASN A 633 17.60 28.32 -19.18
C ASN A 633 18.45 27.33 -18.35
N ASP A 634 17.98 26.09 -18.18
CA ASP A 634 18.69 25.03 -17.44
C ASP A 634 19.64 24.25 -18.37
N LYS A 635 20.89 24.73 -18.41
CA LYS A 635 21.95 24.22 -19.29
C LYS A 635 22.43 22.82 -18.90
N ASP A 636 22.51 22.54 -17.61
CA ASP A 636 23.00 21.26 -17.11
C ASP A 636 22.00 20.15 -17.44
N LEU A 637 20.70 20.40 -17.25
CA LEU A 637 19.65 19.45 -17.59
C LEU A 637 19.60 19.18 -19.10
N LEU A 638 19.66 20.25 -19.91
CA LEU A 638 19.65 20.14 -21.37
C LEU A 638 20.82 19.30 -21.89
N ASN A 639 22.04 19.59 -21.42
CA ASN A 639 23.25 18.86 -21.83
C ASN A 639 23.18 17.37 -21.49
N ASN A 640 22.55 17.01 -20.37
CA ASN A 640 22.42 15.62 -19.93
C ASN A 640 21.36 14.80 -20.70
N VAL A 641 20.35 15.45 -21.28
CA VAL A 641 19.17 14.76 -21.85
C VAL A 641 19.11 14.87 -23.38
N PHE A 642 19.45 16.04 -23.95
CA PHE A 642 19.15 16.36 -25.35
C PHE A 642 19.86 15.43 -26.34
N THR A 643 21.14 15.11 -26.14
CA THR A 643 21.87 14.23 -27.04
C THR A 643 21.22 12.84 -27.12
N MET A 644 20.86 12.25 -25.99
CA MET A 644 20.18 10.94 -25.96
C MET A 644 18.78 11.02 -26.58
N TYR A 645 18.06 12.13 -26.37
CA TYR A 645 16.77 12.39 -27.02
C TYR A 645 16.91 12.44 -28.56
N LEU A 646 17.94 13.12 -29.07
CA LEU A 646 18.24 13.22 -30.50
C LEU A 646 18.41 11.83 -31.13
N TYR A 647 19.31 11.00 -30.57
CA TYR A 647 19.52 9.65 -31.09
C TYR A 647 18.27 8.78 -30.95
N GLY A 648 17.50 8.95 -29.86
CA GLY A 648 16.25 8.24 -29.64
C GLY A 648 15.18 8.57 -30.68
N CYS A 649 15.03 9.84 -31.07
CA CYS A 649 14.11 10.25 -32.13
C CYS A 649 14.48 9.64 -33.48
N ILE A 650 15.78 9.58 -33.79
CA ILE A 650 16.29 9.01 -35.05
C ILE A 650 16.08 7.50 -35.09
N MET A 651 16.43 6.79 -34.01
CA MET A 651 16.18 5.35 -33.90
C MET A 651 14.69 5.03 -33.99
N ARG A 652 13.83 5.84 -33.35
CA ARG A 652 12.38 5.64 -33.41
C ARG A 652 11.85 5.85 -34.83
N PHE A 653 12.33 6.86 -35.54
CA PHE A 653 12.01 7.07 -36.95
C PHE A 653 12.41 5.85 -37.79
N ASP A 654 13.66 5.38 -37.64
CA ASP A 654 14.17 4.24 -38.40
C ASP A 654 13.38 2.96 -38.13
N SER A 655 12.95 2.75 -36.88
CA SER A 655 12.14 1.60 -36.48
C SER A 655 10.71 1.60 -37.05
N LEU A 656 10.12 2.79 -37.23
CA LEU A 656 8.74 2.97 -37.66
C LEU A 656 8.61 3.15 -39.18
N ARG A 657 9.71 3.48 -39.87
CA ARG A 657 9.68 3.72 -41.31
C ARG A 657 9.23 2.45 -42.07
N PRO A 658 8.31 2.58 -43.04
CA PRO A 658 7.87 1.43 -43.83
C PRO A 658 9.05 0.79 -44.57
N LYS A 659 9.15 -0.54 -44.50
CA LYS A 659 10.21 -1.33 -45.16
C LYS A 659 10.01 -1.44 -46.67
N SER A 660 8.79 -1.26 -47.17
CA SER A 660 8.47 -1.26 -48.59
C SER A 660 8.24 0.16 -49.09
N ALA A 661 8.89 0.52 -50.21
CA ALA A 661 8.69 1.80 -50.91
C ALA A 661 7.35 1.87 -51.70
N SER A 662 6.34 1.10 -51.29
CA SER A 662 5.04 1.07 -51.97
C SER A 662 4.32 2.40 -51.78
N MET A 663 3.76 2.96 -52.85
CA MET A 663 2.95 4.18 -52.82
C MET A 663 1.52 3.98 -52.27
N ASP A 664 1.28 2.87 -51.54
CA ASP A 664 -0.02 2.61 -50.90
C ASP A 664 -0.28 3.63 -49.79
N TRP A 665 -1.54 4.04 -49.63
CA TRP A 665 -1.95 5.03 -48.63
C TRP A 665 -1.56 4.59 -47.20
N ARG A 666 -1.47 3.28 -46.93
CA ARG A 666 -0.98 2.73 -45.66
C ARG A 666 0.49 3.04 -45.41
N ALA A 667 1.36 2.79 -46.39
CA ALA A 667 2.78 3.11 -46.28
C ALA A 667 3.02 4.62 -46.17
N GLN A 668 2.19 5.43 -46.82
CA GLN A 668 2.19 6.89 -46.63
C GLN A 668 1.82 7.27 -45.19
N GLN A 669 0.78 6.66 -44.62
CA GLN A 669 0.38 6.93 -43.25
C GLN A 669 1.43 6.47 -42.23
N GLU A 670 2.02 5.29 -42.42
CA GLU A 670 3.12 4.78 -41.60
C GLU A 670 4.33 5.72 -41.65
N PHE A 671 4.68 6.25 -42.83
CA PHE A 671 5.75 7.24 -42.96
C PHE A 671 5.44 8.54 -42.21
N LYS A 672 4.20 9.05 -42.26
CA LYS A 672 3.78 10.23 -41.48
C LYS A 672 3.92 9.98 -39.97
N ILE A 673 3.57 8.78 -39.50
CA ILE A 673 3.74 8.39 -38.09
C ILE A 673 5.24 8.33 -37.75
N ALA A 674 6.03 7.69 -38.61
CA ALA A 674 7.48 7.55 -38.43
C ALA A 674 8.19 8.91 -38.39
N ALA A 675 7.74 9.88 -39.20
CA ALA A 675 8.31 11.24 -39.26
C ALA A 675 8.07 12.08 -37.99
N ALA A 676 7.07 11.75 -37.16
CA ALA A 676 6.68 12.59 -36.03
C ALA A 676 7.82 12.87 -35.02
N PRO A 677 8.63 11.88 -34.57
CA PRO A 677 9.77 12.12 -33.69
C PRO A 677 10.84 13.05 -34.29
N LEU A 678 11.06 12.98 -35.62
CA LEU A 678 11.99 13.90 -36.29
C LEU A 678 11.45 15.32 -36.32
N LEU A 679 10.14 15.49 -36.57
CA LEU A 679 9.50 16.80 -36.54
C LEU A 679 9.56 17.42 -35.14
N ASP A 680 9.28 16.64 -34.10
CA ASP A 680 9.41 17.08 -32.70
C ASP A 680 10.86 17.52 -32.39
N LEU A 681 11.84 16.71 -32.81
CA LEU A 681 13.27 17.01 -32.63
C LEU A 681 13.67 18.31 -33.34
N MET A 682 13.27 18.50 -34.60
CA MET A 682 13.59 19.71 -35.37
C MET A 682 12.90 20.95 -34.77
N GLU A 683 11.67 20.82 -34.30
CA GLU A 683 10.94 21.92 -33.69
C GLU A 683 11.60 22.37 -32.38
N LEU A 684 11.89 21.40 -31.51
CA LEU A 684 12.58 21.64 -30.25
C LEU A 684 13.97 22.24 -30.48
N SER A 685 14.70 21.75 -31.50
CA SER A 685 16.02 22.29 -31.85
C SER A 685 15.92 23.76 -32.24
N GLY A 686 14.91 24.17 -33.01
CA GLY A 686 14.72 25.58 -33.34
C GLY A 686 14.27 26.44 -32.17
N TYR A 687 13.48 25.88 -31.24
CA TYR A 687 13.16 26.57 -29.99
C TYR A 687 14.38 26.82 -29.12
N ALA A 688 15.45 26.05 -29.25
CA ALA A 688 16.70 26.37 -28.57
C ALA A 688 17.32 27.68 -29.06
N LYS A 689 17.21 28.01 -30.36
CA LYS A 689 17.73 29.29 -30.89
C LYS A 689 16.88 30.49 -30.44
N ILE A 690 15.55 30.37 -30.45
CA ILE A 690 14.71 31.50 -30.00
C ILE A 690 14.85 31.76 -28.50
N MET A 691 14.94 30.70 -27.68
CA MET A 691 15.15 30.86 -26.24
C MET A 691 16.56 31.34 -25.91
N SER A 692 17.55 30.99 -26.73
CA SER A 692 18.92 31.51 -26.62
C SER A 692 18.96 33.02 -26.80
N ASP A 693 18.24 33.54 -27.79
CA ASP A 693 18.09 34.98 -28.00
C ASP A 693 17.28 35.64 -26.87
N TYR A 694 16.32 34.93 -26.28
CA TYR A 694 15.42 35.50 -25.26
C TYR A 694 16.14 35.63 -23.91
N HIS A 695 16.97 34.66 -23.57
CA HIS A 695 17.77 34.68 -22.34
C HIS A 695 19.10 35.42 -22.50
N ASN A 696 19.43 35.88 -23.72
CA ASN A 696 20.76 36.39 -24.10
C ASN A 696 21.89 35.42 -23.71
N ASP A 697 21.67 34.13 -23.93
CA ASP A 697 22.60 33.04 -23.59
C ASP A 697 22.73 32.04 -24.75
N ASP A 698 23.84 32.12 -25.48
CA ASP A 698 24.12 31.25 -26.62
C ASP A 698 24.42 29.79 -26.25
N GLN A 699 24.66 29.49 -24.96
CA GLN A 699 25.09 28.15 -24.54
C GLN A 699 24.02 27.08 -24.83
N ILE A 700 22.73 27.39 -24.64
CA ILE A 700 21.65 26.42 -24.89
C ILE A 700 21.52 26.07 -26.37
N TRP A 701 21.71 27.04 -27.26
CA TRP A 701 21.76 26.80 -28.70
C TRP A 701 22.99 25.98 -29.07
N GLN A 702 24.15 26.28 -28.47
CA GLN A 702 25.39 25.59 -28.76
C GLN A 702 25.33 24.11 -28.36
N ILE A 703 24.72 23.75 -27.23
CA ILE A 703 24.52 22.34 -26.80
C ILE A 703 23.76 21.54 -27.87
N VAL A 704 22.70 22.15 -28.44
CA VAL A 704 21.88 21.54 -29.49
C VAL A 704 22.68 21.39 -30.78
N VAL A 705 23.38 22.45 -31.20
CA VAL A 705 24.24 22.48 -32.39
C VAL A 705 25.35 21.43 -32.29
N ASP A 706 26.02 21.31 -31.15
CA ASP A 706 27.10 20.35 -30.91
C ASP A 706 26.59 18.91 -30.99
N SER A 707 25.40 18.65 -30.43
CA SER A 707 24.75 17.34 -30.52
C SER A 707 24.45 16.97 -31.98
N TRP A 708 23.92 17.91 -32.77
CA TRP A 708 23.68 17.68 -34.19
C TRP A 708 24.98 17.55 -34.98
N ASN A 709 25.99 18.39 -34.73
CA ASN A 709 27.29 18.31 -35.39
C ASN A 709 27.94 16.94 -35.18
N LYS A 710 27.86 16.42 -33.95
CA LYS A 710 28.31 15.07 -33.62
C LYS A 710 27.57 14.01 -34.43
N TYR A 711 26.24 14.06 -34.49
CA TYR A 711 25.43 13.13 -35.28
C TYR A 711 25.79 13.16 -36.78
N PHE A 712 25.98 14.35 -37.36
CA PHE A 712 26.38 14.49 -38.76
C PHE A 712 27.80 13.97 -39.01
N ALA A 713 28.74 14.20 -38.08
CA ALA A 713 30.11 13.71 -38.21
C ALA A 713 30.19 12.18 -38.16
N GLU A 714 29.37 11.52 -37.33
CA GLU A 714 29.34 10.06 -37.20
C GLU A 714 28.82 9.33 -38.45
N ARG A 715 28.06 10.01 -39.33
CA ARG A 715 27.48 9.42 -40.56
C ARG A 715 28.42 9.42 -41.78
N GLY A 716 29.55 10.14 -41.73
CA GLY A 716 30.53 10.15 -42.83
C GLY A 716 29.96 10.68 -44.15
N GLU A 717 30.06 9.90 -45.22
CA GLU A 717 29.62 10.28 -46.59
C GLU A 717 28.09 10.22 -46.79
N GLU A 718 27.34 9.47 -45.96
CA GLU A 718 25.88 9.39 -46.05
C GLU A 718 25.21 10.57 -45.33
N SER A 719 24.96 11.65 -46.08
CA SER A 719 24.30 12.84 -45.52
C SER A 719 22.87 12.53 -45.05
N PRO A 720 22.50 12.84 -43.78
CA PRO A 720 21.13 12.67 -43.29
C PRO A 720 20.16 13.79 -43.77
N LEU A 721 20.66 14.81 -44.48
CA LEU A 721 19.86 15.94 -44.96
C LEU A 721 18.65 15.54 -45.83
N PRO A 722 18.76 14.63 -46.81
CA PRO A 722 17.61 14.24 -47.64
C PRO A 722 16.50 13.56 -46.83
N LEU A 723 16.86 12.85 -45.75
CA LEU A 723 15.90 12.20 -44.85
C LEU A 723 15.07 13.24 -44.08
N LEU A 724 15.73 14.26 -43.55
CA LEU A 724 15.10 15.36 -42.81
C LEU A 724 14.20 16.18 -43.74
N ALA A 725 14.71 16.55 -44.92
CA ALA A 725 13.94 17.26 -45.94
C ALA A 725 12.71 16.46 -46.39
N GLY A 726 12.87 15.17 -46.67
CA GLY A 726 11.78 14.26 -47.02
C GLY A 726 10.71 14.15 -45.93
N SER A 727 11.10 14.08 -44.66
CA SER A 727 10.17 14.02 -43.52
C SER A 727 9.29 15.27 -43.43
N ILE A 728 9.84 16.44 -43.74
CA ILE A 728 9.13 17.72 -43.74
C ILE A 728 8.21 17.85 -44.96
N ALA A 729 8.73 17.55 -46.15
CA ALA A 729 8.00 17.69 -47.41
C ALA A 729 6.75 16.78 -47.42
N PHE A 730 6.89 15.55 -46.93
CA PHE A 730 5.85 14.54 -46.97
C PHE A 730 4.68 14.81 -46.00
N THR A 731 4.96 15.38 -44.82
CA THR A 731 3.93 15.65 -43.80
C THR A 731 3.10 16.90 -44.10
N LYS A 732 3.58 17.80 -44.97
CA LYS A 732 2.85 19.02 -45.40
C LYS A 732 1.83 18.80 -46.52
N GLY A 733 1.94 17.69 -47.26
CA GLY A 733 1.08 17.43 -48.44
C GLY A 733 -0.37 17.08 -48.11
N ALA A 734 -0.72 16.86 -46.83
CA ALA A 734 -2.04 16.38 -46.41
C ALA A 734 -2.80 17.45 -45.59
N PHE A 735 -4.07 17.66 -45.91
CA PHE A 735 -5.03 18.47 -45.12
C PHE A 735 -5.45 17.70 -43.84
N GLU A 736 -4.48 17.32 -43.02
CA GLU A 736 -4.66 16.52 -41.81
C GLU A 736 -3.86 17.12 -40.66
N LEU A 737 -4.36 16.99 -39.42
CA LEU A 737 -3.56 17.29 -38.25
C LEU A 737 -2.37 16.31 -38.21
N PRO A 738 -1.11 16.79 -38.28
CA PRO A 738 0.02 15.90 -38.28
C PRO A 738 0.11 15.16 -36.94
N HIS A 739 0.65 13.94 -36.96
CA HIS A 739 0.88 13.17 -35.74
C HIS A 739 1.70 14.00 -34.74
N ARG A 740 1.27 13.95 -33.47
CA ARG A 740 1.82 14.77 -32.36
C ARG A 740 1.76 16.30 -32.59
N GLY A 741 0.96 16.78 -33.55
CA GLY A 741 0.80 18.20 -33.85
C GLY A 741 0.20 19.01 -32.69
N VAL A 742 -0.69 18.42 -31.88
CA VAL A 742 -1.25 19.08 -30.68
C VAL A 742 -0.15 19.39 -29.65
N LEU A 743 0.81 18.48 -29.49
CA LEU A 743 1.94 18.67 -28.58
C LEU A 743 2.80 19.85 -29.01
N ARG A 744 3.16 19.88 -30.29
CA ARG A 744 3.93 20.95 -30.91
C ARG A 744 3.21 22.30 -30.82
N THR A 745 1.89 22.32 -31.01
CA THR A 745 1.07 23.52 -30.75
C THR A 745 1.13 23.98 -29.30
N ASN A 746 1.17 23.07 -28.33
CA ASN A 746 1.34 23.43 -26.92
C ASN A 746 2.71 24.08 -26.68
N TRP A 747 3.80 23.49 -27.18
CA TRP A 747 5.13 24.09 -27.11
C TRP A 747 5.15 25.49 -27.72
N LYS A 748 4.59 25.66 -28.92
CA LYS A 748 4.46 26.96 -29.57
C LYS A 748 3.71 27.97 -28.68
N MET A 749 2.57 27.57 -28.11
CA MET A 749 1.77 28.43 -27.24
C MET A 749 2.54 28.86 -25.98
N ARG A 750 3.32 27.95 -25.37
CA ARG A 750 4.14 28.25 -24.19
C ARG A 750 5.31 29.18 -24.50
N ILE A 751 5.96 29.01 -25.65
CA ILE A 751 6.96 29.96 -26.16
C ILE A 751 6.30 31.33 -26.37
N SER A 752 5.16 31.40 -27.08
CA SER A 752 4.43 32.66 -27.28
C SER A 752 4.07 33.34 -25.95
N HIS A 753 3.66 32.57 -24.94
CA HIS A 753 3.36 33.10 -23.61
C HIS A 753 4.62 33.66 -22.93
N ARG A 754 5.79 33.01 -23.05
CA ARG A 754 7.05 33.57 -22.51
C ARG A 754 7.50 34.83 -23.24
N LEU A 755 7.34 34.86 -24.56
CA LEU A 755 7.64 36.04 -25.37
C LEU A 755 6.69 37.20 -25.13
N ALA A 756 5.54 36.97 -24.48
CA ALA A 756 4.64 38.04 -24.07
C ALA A 756 5.23 38.92 -22.96
N ASP A 757 6.22 38.41 -22.22
CA ASP A 757 6.92 39.14 -21.15
C ASP A 757 7.94 40.16 -21.70
N VAL A 758 8.19 40.19 -23.02
CA VAL A 758 9.13 41.14 -23.66
C VAL A 758 8.54 42.56 -23.65
N SER A 759 9.37 43.56 -23.38
CA SER A 759 9.01 44.98 -23.37
C SER A 759 8.40 45.45 -24.68
N ARG A 760 7.38 46.31 -24.59
CA ARG A 760 6.57 46.77 -25.73
C ARG A 760 6.29 48.27 -25.61
N ASN A 761 6.44 48.98 -26.71
CA ASN A 761 6.16 50.41 -26.82
C ASN A 761 5.02 50.63 -27.83
N GLU A 762 4.12 51.57 -27.55
CA GLU A 762 3.09 51.98 -28.51
C GLU A 762 3.62 53.13 -29.38
N VAL A 763 3.80 52.85 -30.67
CA VAL A 763 4.27 53.85 -31.66
C VAL A 763 3.12 54.18 -32.60
N LEU A 764 3.01 55.44 -33.01
CA LEU A 764 1.98 55.86 -33.96
C LEU A 764 2.22 55.16 -35.31
N SER A 765 1.23 54.42 -35.81
CA SER A 765 1.38 53.69 -37.06
C SER A 765 1.52 54.65 -38.24
N THR A 766 2.55 54.48 -39.06
CA THR A 766 2.77 55.26 -40.29
C THR A 766 1.79 54.90 -41.41
N HIS A 767 1.06 53.78 -41.29
CA HIS A 767 0.22 53.23 -42.37
C HIS A 767 -1.28 53.16 -42.04
N PHE A 768 -1.67 53.33 -40.77
CA PHE A 768 -3.07 53.30 -40.30
C PHE A 768 -3.31 54.36 -39.22
N ILE A 769 -4.55 54.85 -39.11
CA ILE A 769 -4.96 55.71 -37.99
C ILE A 769 -5.10 54.82 -36.75
N GLY A 770 -4.02 54.68 -35.98
CA GLY A 770 -3.96 53.88 -34.75
C GLY A 770 -2.54 53.76 -34.18
N TYR A 771 -2.44 53.25 -32.95
CA TYR A 771 -1.17 52.89 -32.33
C TYR A 771 -0.78 51.46 -32.76
N GLN A 772 0.48 51.26 -33.09
CA GLN A 772 1.08 49.97 -33.36
C GLN A 772 2.02 49.62 -32.21
N THR A 773 1.89 48.42 -31.68
CA THR A 773 2.80 47.91 -30.64
C THR A 773 4.11 47.48 -31.31
N GLU A 774 5.19 48.16 -30.97
CA GLU A 774 6.56 47.81 -31.33
C GLU A 774 7.20 47.02 -30.16
N ILE A 775 7.94 45.97 -30.50
CA ILE A 775 8.56 45.06 -29.54
C ILE A 775 10.01 45.48 -29.38
N ASP A 776 10.38 45.82 -28.14
CA ASP A 776 11.71 46.30 -27.80
C ASP A 776 12.61 45.12 -27.42
N HIS A 777 13.39 44.64 -28.39
CA HIS A 777 14.33 43.55 -28.22
C HIS A 777 15.42 43.60 -29.31
N GLU A 778 16.68 43.31 -28.98
CA GLU A 778 17.81 43.35 -29.93
C GLU A 778 17.69 42.31 -31.06
N SER A 779 17.32 41.07 -30.73
CA SER A 779 17.09 40.02 -31.74
C SER A 779 15.86 40.25 -32.62
N ALA A 780 16.08 40.31 -33.94
CA ALA A 780 15.02 40.35 -34.95
C ALA A 780 14.12 39.10 -34.92
N LEU A 781 14.68 37.94 -34.51
CA LEU A 781 13.92 36.70 -34.37
C LEU A 781 12.83 36.83 -33.31
N ILE A 782 13.14 37.46 -32.17
CA ILE A 782 12.17 37.68 -31.09
C ILE A 782 11.11 38.68 -31.51
N ARG A 783 11.50 39.79 -32.16
CA ARG A 783 10.55 40.78 -32.68
C ARG A 783 9.54 40.14 -33.65
N VAL A 784 9.98 39.23 -34.52
CA VAL A 784 9.08 38.51 -35.45
C VAL A 784 8.13 37.57 -34.71
N PHE A 785 8.59 36.86 -33.68
CA PHE A 785 7.81 35.84 -32.96
C PHE A 785 6.89 36.38 -31.87
N ALA A 786 7.20 37.53 -31.28
CA ALA A 786 6.41 38.17 -30.23
C ALA A 786 5.25 39.05 -30.77
N ARG A 787 5.04 39.12 -32.09
CA ARG A 787 3.99 39.94 -32.74
C ARG A 787 2.56 39.50 -32.41
N GLU A 788 1.75 40.45 -31.92
CA GLU A 788 0.31 40.29 -31.69
C GLU A 788 -0.54 40.79 -32.89
N PRO A 789 -1.80 40.34 -33.06
CA PRO A 789 -2.59 39.47 -32.17
C PRO A 789 -2.59 37.99 -32.58
N HIS A 790 -1.82 37.56 -33.58
CA HIS A 790 -1.90 36.20 -34.14
C HIS A 790 -0.61 35.37 -33.95
N GLY A 791 0.41 35.91 -33.31
CA GLY A 791 1.73 35.30 -33.22
C GLY A 791 2.42 35.19 -34.59
N SER A 792 3.64 34.66 -34.61
CA SER A 792 4.31 34.34 -35.87
C SER A 792 3.66 33.15 -36.58
N PHE A 793 3.54 33.26 -37.92
CA PHE A 793 3.15 32.13 -38.77
C PHE A 793 4.23 31.04 -38.86
N HIS A 794 5.43 31.32 -38.32
CA HIS A 794 6.54 30.39 -38.26
C HIS A 794 6.48 29.49 -37.03
N ASP A 795 7.15 28.34 -37.11
CA ASP A 795 7.31 27.36 -36.04
C ASP A 795 8.79 27.11 -35.72
N GLY A 796 9.09 26.33 -34.68
CA GLY A 796 10.47 26.00 -34.34
C GLY A 796 11.21 25.29 -35.48
N ILE A 797 10.53 24.50 -36.32
CA ILE A 797 11.16 23.84 -37.47
C ILE A 797 11.66 24.89 -38.48
N ASP A 798 10.97 26.02 -38.66
CA ASP A 798 11.40 27.12 -39.55
C ASP A 798 12.72 27.72 -39.07
N ILE A 799 12.83 27.94 -37.77
CA ILE A 799 14.02 28.47 -37.13
C ILE A 799 15.18 27.51 -37.33
N PHE A 800 14.98 26.22 -37.04
CA PHE A 800 16.03 25.22 -37.18
C PHE A 800 16.53 25.06 -38.63
N ILE A 801 15.61 25.12 -39.61
CA ILE A 801 15.98 25.08 -41.03
C ILE A 801 16.86 26.28 -41.38
N THR A 802 16.43 27.48 -40.99
CA THR A 802 17.07 28.75 -41.37
C THR A 802 18.45 28.89 -40.73
N PHE A 803 18.55 28.65 -39.42
CA PHE A 803 19.78 28.89 -38.66
C PHE A 803 20.77 27.72 -38.63
N TYR A 804 20.33 26.49 -38.96
CA TYR A 804 21.23 25.32 -38.92
C TYR A 804 21.23 24.51 -40.22
N LEU A 805 20.10 23.98 -40.68
CA LEU A 805 20.11 23.02 -41.80
C LEU A 805 20.59 23.64 -43.12
N ARG A 806 20.21 24.89 -43.43
CA ARG A 806 20.66 25.61 -44.63
C ARG A 806 22.16 25.91 -44.63
N THR A 807 22.81 25.91 -43.47
CA THR A 807 24.27 26.14 -43.38
C THR A 807 25.08 24.91 -43.81
N LYS A 808 24.45 23.75 -43.98
CA LYS A 808 25.12 22.49 -44.31
C LYS A 808 25.29 22.31 -45.82
N GLN A 809 26.41 21.71 -46.21
CA GLN A 809 26.74 21.47 -47.62
C GLN A 809 25.67 20.56 -48.28
N GLY A 810 25.13 21.02 -49.43
CA GLY A 810 24.10 20.30 -50.18
C GLY A 810 22.65 20.60 -49.77
N ALA A 811 22.42 21.45 -48.76
CA ALA A 811 21.08 21.85 -48.34
C ALA A 811 20.34 22.67 -49.41
N ASP A 812 21.05 23.49 -50.20
CA ASP A 812 20.47 24.35 -51.24
C ASP A 812 19.75 23.57 -52.37
N GLN A 813 20.05 22.27 -52.50
CA GLN A 813 19.48 21.39 -53.53
C GLN A 813 18.25 20.61 -53.04
N LEU A 814 17.86 20.75 -51.77
CA LEU A 814 16.78 20.00 -51.15
C LEU A 814 15.54 20.86 -50.90
N ASP A 815 14.36 20.30 -51.16
CA ASP A 815 13.09 20.97 -50.88
C ASP A 815 12.65 20.75 -49.43
N PHE A 816 12.73 21.81 -48.61
CA PHE A 816 12.19 21.85 -47.26
C PHE A 816 10.71 22.31 -47.20
N GLY A 817 10.08 22.48 -48.37
CA GLY A 817 8.67 22.77 -48.61
C GLY A 817 8.40 24.25 -48.95
N GLN A 818 7.98 24.51 -50.19
CA GLN A 818 7.74 25.82 -50.83
C GLN A 818 6.79 26.83 -50.13
N LYS A 819 5.99 26.43 -49.13
CA LYS A 819 4.99 27.31 -48.47
C LYS A 819 5.41 27.93 -47.13
N ARG A 820 6.58 27.58 -46.60
CA ARG A 820 7.17 28.36 -45.50
C ARG A 820 7.73 29.61 -46.15
N ARG A 821 7.01 30.74 -46.02
CA ARG A 821 7.55 32.07 -46.35
C ARG A 821 8.94 32.14 -45.76
N ASP A 822 9.92 32.62 -46.51
CA ASP A 822 11.31 32.58 -46.07
C ASP A 822 11.40 33.31 -44.73
N LEU A 823 11.68 32.58 -43.64
CA LEU A 823 11.88 33.21 -42.33
C LEU A 823 13.01 34.23 -42.46
N GLN A 824 14.01 33.94 -43.30
CA GLN A 824 15.07 34.86 -43.68
C GLN A 824 14.52 36.17 -44.26
N ASP A 825 13.60 36.12 -45.24
CA ASP A 825 12.98 37.33 -45.79
C ASP A 825 12.21 38.13 -44.73
N SER A 826 11.65 37.45 -43.73
CA SER A 826 10.90 38.09 -42.64
C SER A 826 11.83 38.75 -41.63
N LEU A 827 12.99 38.14 -41.36
CA LEU A 827 14.06 38.69 -40.52
C LEU A 827 14.72 39.90 -41.21
N ASP A 828 15.12 39.76 -42.47
CA ASP A 828 15.74 40.84 -43.27
C ASP A 828 14.82 42.08 -43.38
N ARG A 829 13.50 41.87 -43.46
CA ARG A 829 12.51 42.97 -43.44
C ARG A 829 12.43 43.66 -42.09
N GLU A 830 12.64 42.93 -41.01
CA GLU A 830 12.58 43.47 -39.66
C GLU A 830 13.84 44.27 -39.32
N GLU A 831 15.01 43.73 -39.66
CA GLU A 831 16.29 44.42 -39.50
C GLU A 831 16.31 45.73 -40.29
N ARG A 832 15.78 45.73 -41.53
CA ARG A 832 15.64 46.96 -42.34
C ARG A 832 14.64 47.98 -41.78
N LYS A 833 13.67 47.55 -40.97
CA LYS A 833 12.74 48.47 -40.30
C LYS A 833 13.42 49.14 -39.10
N THR A 834 14.13 48.36 -38.29
CA THR A 834 14.87 48.88 -37.13
C THR A 834 15.99 49.84 -37.56
N ALA A 835 16.79 49.46 -38.57
CA ALA A 835 17.85 50.33 -39.10
C ALA A 835 17.32 51.67 -39.64
N LYS A 836 16.10 51.69 -40.19
CA LYS A 836 15.45 52.94 -40.64
C LYS A 836 14.90 53.78 -39.49
N ALA A 837 14.51 53.17 -38.38
CA ALA A 837 14.04 53.89 -37.20
C ALA A 837 15.22 54.53 -36.43
N GLU A 838 16.35 53.82 -36.32
CA GLU A 838 17.60 54.35 -35.73
C GLU A 838 18.17 55.52 -36.56
N ASP A 839 18.17 55.41 -37.90
CA ASP A 839 18.59 56.49 -38.80
C ASP A 839 17.67 57.75 -38.71
N GLU A 840 16.41 57.59 -38.31
CA GLU A 840 15.45 58.70 -38.13
C GLU A 840 15.54 59.34 -36.73
N GLU A 841 15.91 58.60 -35.68
CA GLU A 841 16.17 59.13 -34.32
C GLU A 841 17.51 59.90 -34.23
N ASP A 842 18.55 59.50 -34.96
CA ASP A 842 19.84 60.21 -35.01
C ASP A 842 19.80 61.54 -35.80
N LEU A 843 18.67 61.84 -36.45
CA LEU A 843 18.42 63.06 -37.22
C LEU A 843 17.51 64.09 -36.51
N GLU A 844 17.02 63.80 -35.30
CA GLU A 844 16.39 64.75 -34.36
C GLU A 844 17.37 65.23 -33.28
#